data_AF-A0A3C1S8X9-F1
#
_entry.id   AF-A0A3C1S8X9-F1
#
_cell.length_a   1.000
_cell.length_b   1.000
_cell.length_c   1.000
_cell.angle_alpha   90.00
_cell.angle_beta   90.00
_cell.angle_gamma   90.00
#
_symmetry.space_group_name_H-M   'P 1'
#
loop_
_entity.id
_entity.type
_entity.pdbx_description
1 polymer ?
#
loop_
_entity_poly.entity_id
_entity_poly.type
_entity_poly.pdbx_seq_one_letter_code
_entity_poly.pdbx_strand_id
1 'polypeptide(L)'
;MSRKIFLHIGLIAVALMLSCQSYSNLSEKRAEKAAGGSGDIVIGIADSSSNPSLFLDGIALAVEDINREGGIAGRKIKTVIYDDKGDFAEGQNVARSLAKNPDVVAVIGHRLSDVAIPASIIYEQSGILFISHGATHPNLTRYGGSFTFRNIPTDEEIGRQIAQSSHKMGGRKGSVFYERKDNFQRLADVYKSEADNLKIATLGTHSFFKWQTEFRDMLSVVRKDSPEGIFIAGSLPVSAILIKQARDMEITVPVIGGTDLDSPELVTIAGRAAEGTIVATVFNSETQDRGTMEFVRRFRTKSGVVPDTWAAQGYDALSVLAAAMKKANSSVPVVVASALRFMDGWHGVTGAYSFTREGDTKGKAIYLKRVKDGKFELMRLEKADQAINPMYVVEDRTLRIPIEGAIQTIDPGLTEDMASIEVTAQLFLALTNFDPKTYQPVPGLATGWTVSEDGTTYRFRLRQDAKWTDGSPVTAHDIVWAIHRNLNPDTKCPYANVLYILKNAQAVNKGKIKDYSQIGVRAADDFTVEFILEYAATYFPALTGLWVYRPLHKQAIETYGEKWTDPANIQVNGAYKPVYWNKAQVMILRKNPKYYDHKSVRIEEIRYYNIPQSSVGLEMYRNNELDIMGGSYLKLPFAEIPNIKADPKSRGEYSQQPHFAIYAYGFDVRRPVVNNVLVRKAISAAINRELIVDLILKGGAKPATTFTPPAVFGGVDPKDGVGIRFNPDQARKWLSKAGYPGGKGFPEITLWHPASENHERIAQAVQASVSHYLNISIKLEAKEFNEFLKATSLPDNPADMFQYGWFADYPDANNFLSEQLHPLKSGNRIGWNNKEFADLMNKAEKSSNPVERKSLYKRGEKILCEEEAAMVPIYFETAHCLVKPRVKNWYQMAIGGQRICDWYFEK
;
A
#
# COMPACT_ATOMS: atom_id res chain seq x y z
N MET A 1 42.61 -56.69 -2.70
CA MET A 1 41.51 -55.98 -2.01
C MET A 1 40.93 -54.77 -2.77
N SER A 2 41.50 -54.33 -3.90
CA SER A 2 41.12 -53.05 -4.57
C SER A 2 39.99 -53.14 -5.61
N ARG A 3 39.72 -54.32 -6.22
CA ARG A 3 38.67 -54.43 -7.26
C ARG A 3 37.22 -54.50 -6.73
N LYS A 4 36.98 -54.98 -5.51
CA LYS A 4 35.61 -55.08 -4.96
C LYS A 4 35.05 -53.72 -4.51
N ILE A 5 35.91 -52.80 -4.04
CA ILE A 5 35.52 -51.46 -3.56
C ILE A 5 35.19 -50.54 -4.75
N PHE A 6 35.96 -50.58 -5.84
CA PHE A 6 35.62 -49.85 -7.07
C PHE A 6 34.35 -50.36 -7.74
N LEU A 7 34.07 -51.66 -7.67
CA LEU A 7 32.81 -52.21 -8.18
C LEU A 7 31.61 -51.73 -7.34
N HIS A 8 31.76 -51.59 -6.02
CA HIS A 8 30.69 -51.10 -5.13
C HIS A 8 30.46 -49.59 -5.25
N ILE A 9 31.52 -48.78 -5.42
CA ILE A 9 31.39 -47.33 -5.66
C ILE A 9 30.83 -47.06 -7.06
N GLY A 10 31.23 -47.86 -8.07
CA GLY A 10 30.65 -47.82 -9.41
C GLY A 10 29.17 -48.24 -9.43
N LEU A 11 28.79 -49.28 -8.69
CA LEU A 11 27.39 -49.71 -8.55
C LEU A 11 26.52 -48.68 -7.80
N ILE A 12 27.06 -47.98 -6.79
CA ILE A 12 26.34 -46.92 -6.07
C ILE A 12 26.20 -45.66 -6.94
N ALA A 13 27.23 -45.28 -7.71
CA ALA A 13 27.16 -44.16 -8.65
C ALA A 13 26.24 -44.45 -9.85
N VAL A 14 26.22 -45.69 -10.35
CA VAL A 14 25.28 -46.14 -11.39
C VAL A 14 23.87 -46.27 -10.83
N ALA A 15 23.66 -46.73 -9.59
CA ALA A 15 22.35 -46.74 -8.95
C ALA A 15 21.81 -45.33 -8.67
N LEU A 16 22.67 -44.37 -8.29
CA LEU A 16 22.31 -42.97 -8.13
C LEU A 16 21.98 -42.31 -9.48
N MET A 17 22.75 -42.56 -10.54
CA MET A 17 22.46 -42.07 -11.89
C MET A 17 21.20 -42.71 -12.51
N LEU A 18 20.97 -44.02 -12.31
CA LEU A 18 19.75 -44.72 -12.71
C LEU A 18 18.52 -44.26 -11.91
N SER A 19 18.70 -43.86 -10.64
CA SER A 19 17.63 -43.28 -9.82
C SER A 19 17.27 -41.86 -10.25
N CYS A 20 18.25 -41.01 -10.59
CA CYS A 20 17.99 -39.69 -11.14
C CYS A 20 17.30 -39.76 -12.51
N GLN A 21 17.70 -40.70 -13.39
CA GLN A 21 17.00 -40.97 -14.66
C GLN A 21 15.59 -41.55 -14.46
N SER A 22 15.36 -42.39 -13.43
CA SER A 22 14.03 -42.95 -13.19
C SER A 22 13.05 -41.93 -12.61
N TYR A 23 13.51 -41.03 -11.73
CA TYR A 23 12.68 -39.95 -11.18
C TYR A 23 12.46 -38.79 -12.16
N SER A 24 13.45 -38.43 -12.99
CA SER A 24 13.24 -37.45 -14.08
C SER A 24 12.20 -37.95 -15.08
N ASN A 25 12.25 -39.23 -15.47
CA ASN A 25 11.24 -39.86 -16.31
C ASN A 25 9.85 -39.90 -15.65
N LEU A 26 9.77 -40.03 -14.31
CA LEU A 26 8.49 -39.98 -13.59
C LEU A 26 7.90 -38.57 -13.54
N SER A 27 8.73 -37.54 -13.35
CA SER A 27 8.31 -36.13 -13.38
C SER A 27 7.72 -35.75 -14.72
N GLU A 28 8.43 -36.08 -15.81
CA GLU A 28 7.96 -35.83 -17.19
C GLU A 28 6.66 -36.58 -17.48
N LYS A 29 6.61 -37.89 -17.20
CA LYS A 29 5.41 -38.72 -17.40
C LYS A 29 4.20 -38.20 -16.63
N ARG A 30 4.40 -37.71 -15.40
CA ARG A 30 3.33 -37.11 -14.59
C ARG A 30 2.88 -35.78 -15.20
N ALA A 31 3.81 -34.93 -15.61
CA ALA A 31 3.48 -33.65 -16.25
C ALA A 31 2.68 -33.87 -17.54
N GLU A 32 3.10 -34.80 -18.39
CA GLU A 32 2.38 -35.19 -19.62
C GLU A 32 0.95 -35.68 -19.31
N LYS A 33 0.81 -36.60 -18.35
CA LYS A 33 -0.51 -37.13 -17.96
C LYS A 33 -1.43 -36.05 -17.38
N ALA A 34 -0.86 -35.15 -16.57
CA ALA A 34 -1.59 -34.01 -16.02
C ALA A 34 -2.02 -33.02 -17.11
N ALA A 35 -1.17 -32.76 -18.11
CA ALA A 35 -1.48 -31.89 -19.26
C ALA A 35 -2.53 -32.49 -20.20
N GLY A 36 -2.57 -33.83 -20.34
CA GLY A 36 -3.55 -34.53 -21.18
C GLY A 36 -5.01 -34.36 -20.75
N GLY A 37 -5.26 -33.90 -19.52
CA GLY A 37 -6.60 -33.45 -19.09
C GLY A 37 -7.68 -34.53 -18.94
N SER A 38 -7.34 -35.82 -19.06
CA SER A 38 -8.29 -36.93 -18.93
C SER A 38 -8.37 -37.49 -17.51
N GLY A 39 -9.57 -37.80 -17.02
CA GLY A 39 -9.80 -38.46 -15.73
C GLY A 39 -9.71 -37.53 -14.51
N ASP A 40 -9.84 -38.12 -13.32
CA ASP A 40 -9.77 -37.39 -12.04
C ASP A 40 -8.36 -36.83 -11.77
N ILE A 41 -8.28 -35.74 -11.02
CA ILE A 41 -7.02 -35.20 -10.47
C ILE A 41 -6.74 -35.92 -9.16
N VAL A 42 -5.65 -36.70 -9.11
CA VAL A 42 -5.32 -37.51 -7.93
C VAL A 42 -4.37 -36.77 -7.00
N ILE A 43 -4.74 -36.67 -5.72
CA ILE A 43 -3.96 -36.03 -4.66
C ILE A 43 -3.65 -37.06 -3.57
N GLY A 44 -2.37 -37.21 -3.22
CA GLY A 44 -1.95 -38.03 -2.10
C GLY A 44 -2.17 -37.30 -0.78
N ILE A 45 -2.72 -37.99 0.21
CA ILE A 45 -2.92 -37.48 1.56
C ILE A 45 -2.10 -38.35 2.50
N ALA A 46 -1.20 -37.74 3.28
CA ALA A 46 -0.40 -38.45 4.28
C ALA A 46 -0.59 -37.80 5.66
N ASP A 47 -1.13 -38.57 6.60
CA ASP A 47 -1.30 -38.19 8.00
C ASP A 47 -0.78 -39.31 8.92
N SER A 48 -0.69 -39.04 10.21
CA SER A 48 -0.16 -39.99 11.20
C SER A 48 -1.24 -40.51 12.13
N SER A 49 -1.46 -41.82 12.14
CA SER A 49 -2.29 -42.48 13.16
C SER A 49 -1.73 -42.37 14.59
N SER A 50 -0.44 -42.06 14.75
CA SER A 50 0.19 -41.86 16.06
C SER A 50 -0.10 -40.49 16.68
N ASN A 51 -0.76 -39.59 15.96
CA ASN A 51 -1.19 -38.28 16.45
C ASN A 51 -2.60 -37.92 15.90
N PRO A 52 -3.66 -38.56 16.44
CA PRO A 52 -5.02 -38.42 15.92
C PRO A 52 -5.48 -36.96 15.85
N SER A 53 -6.17 -36.59 14.77
CA SER A 53 -6.72 -35.24 14.57
C SER A 53 -7.94 -35.25 13.64
N LEU A 54 -8.61 -34.11 13.48
CA LEU A 54 -9.71 -33.95 12.52
C LEU A 54 -9.23 -33.57 11.09
N PHE A 55 -7.93 -33.72 10.79
CA PHE A 55 -7.34 -33.36 9.49
C PHE A 55 -8.02 -34.04 8.29
N LEU A 56 -8.21 -35.36 8.36
CA LEU A 56 -8.80 -36.13 7.27
C LEU A 56 -10.25 -35.73 7.00
N ASP A 57 -11.01 -35.37 8.04
CA ASP A 57 -12.38 -34.86 7.91
C ASP A 57 -12.40 -33.51 7.17
N GLY A 58 -11.41 -32.65 7.45
CA GLY A 58 -11.23 -31.37 6.77
C GLY A 58 -10.96 -31.53 5.28
N ILE A 59 -10.05 -32.45 4.93
CA ILE A 59 -9.76 -32.85 3.54
C ILE A 59 -11.03 -33.37 2.86
N ALA A 60 -11.76 -34.28 3.51
CA ALA A 60 -12.97 -34.88 2.94
C ALA A 60 -14.05 -33.83 2.64
N LEU A 61 -14.19 -32.80 3.48
CA LEU A 61 -15.11 -31.69 3.23
C LEU A 61 -14.66 -30.82 2.05
N ALA A 62 -13.36 -30.51 1.94
CA ALA A 62 -12.83 -29.74 0.80
C ALA A 62 -12.99 -30.50 -0.53
N VAL A 63 -12.76 -31.82 -0.56
CA VAL A 63 -13.01 -32.65 -1.76
C VAL A 63 -14.47 -32.56 -2.20
N GLU A 64 -15.40 -32.68 -1.25
CA GLU A 64 -16.83 -32.57 -1.53
C GLU A 64 -17.18 -31.21 -2.15
N ASP A 65 -16.62 -30.14 -1.61
CA ASP A 65 -16.89 -28.77 -2.05
C ASP A 65 -16.37 -28.48 -3.43
N ILE A 66 -15.10 -28.79 -3.67
CA ILE A 66 -14.48 -28.59 -4.98
C ILE A 66 -15.22 -29.40 -6.04
N ASN A 67 -15.58 -30.65 -5.75
CA ASN A 67 -16.28 -31.51 -6.71
C ASN A 67 -17.73 -31.08 -6.94
N ARG A 68 -18.43 -30.58 -5.92
CA ARG A 68 -19.78 -30.03 -6.04
C ARG A 68 -19.81 -28.77 -6.90
N GLU A 69 -18.73 -27.98 -6.87
CA GLU A 69 -18.53 -26.79 -7.72
C GLU A 69 -18.11 -27.11 -9.17
N GLY A 70 -18.13 -28.39 -9.58
CA GLY A 70 -17.76 -28.80 -10.94
C GLY A 70 -16.27 -29.15 -11.11
N GLY A 71 -15.51 -29.21 -10.01
CA GLY A 71 -14.10 -29.63 -10.02
C GLY A 71 -13.14 -28.56 -10.55
N ILE A 72 -12.04 -29.02 -11.15
CA ILE A 72 -11.00 -28.17 -11.76
C ILE A 72 -11.00 -28.44 -13.26
N ALA A 73 -11.37 -27.43 -14.06
CA ALA A 73 -11.55 -27.59 -15.51
C ALA A 73 -12.45 -28.79 -15.86
N GLY A 74 -13.52 -29.03 -15.08
CA GLY A 74 -14.45 -30.14 -15.26
C GLY A 74 -13.99 -31.50 -14.70
N ARG A 75 -12.78 -31.59 -14.14
CA ARG A 75 -12.21 -32.82 -13.57
C ARG A 75 -12.41 -32.86 -12.06
N LYS A 76 -12.83 -34.02 -11.54
CA LYS A 76 -13.02 -34.21 -10.09
C LYS A 76 -11.68 -34.44 -9.39
N ILE A 77 -11.60 -34.03 -8.13
CA ILE A 77 -10.52 -34.37 -7.22
C ILE A 77 -10.79 -35.75 -6.61
N LYS A 78 -9.77 -36.61 -6.61
CA LYS A 78 -9.77 -37.91 -5.94
C LYS A 78 -8.55 -38.02 -5.02
N THR A 79 -8.75 -38.44 -3.78
CA THR A 79 -7.67 -38.58 -2.80
C THR A 79 -7.23 -40.03 -2.63
N VAL A 80 -5.93 -40.25 -2.41
CA VAL A 80 -5.38 -41.53 -1.95
C VAL A 80 -4.70 -41.32 -0.60
N ILE A 81 -5.17 -42.00 0.44
CA ILE A 81 -4.78 -41.74 1.83
C ILE A 81 -3.75 -42.79 2.29
N TYR A 82 -2.70 -42.32 2.96
CA TYR A 82 -1.65 -43.12 3.56
C TYR A 82 -1.43 -42.73 5.01
N ASP A 83 -1.07 -43.72 5.83
CA ASP A 83 -0.67 -43.54 7.23
C ASP A 83 0.86 -43.62 7.33
N ASP A 84 1.51 -42.52 7.70
CA ASP A 84 2.97 -42.47 7.90
C ASP A 84 3.40 -42.88 9.32
N LYS A 85 2.44 -43.13 10.23
CA LYS A 85 2.63 -43.52 11.63
C LYS A 85 3.49 -42.54 12.44
N GLY A 86 3.84 -41.37 11.91
CA GLY A 86 4.81 -40.45 12.49
C GLY A 86 6.22 -41.04 12.55
N ASP A 87 6.51 -42.03 11.71
CA ASP A 87 7.80 -42.72 11.63
C ASP A 87 8.57 -42.31 10.38
N PHE A 88 9.88 -42.10 10.54
CA PHE A 88 10.76 -41.65 9.46
C PHE A 88 10.79 -42.66 8.30
N ALA A 89 10.93 -43.97 8.59
CA ALA A 89 11.07 -44.99 7.56
C ALA A 89 9.75 -45.21 6.82
N GLU A 90 8.64 -45.20 7.56
CA GLU A 90 7.31 -45.35 6.96
C GLU A 90 6.93 -44.13 6.11
N GLY A 91 7.23 -42.91 6.55
CA GLY A 91 7.03 -41.72 5.73
C GLY A 91 7.81 -41.75 4.42
N GLN A 92 9.04 -42.26 4.42
CA GLN A 92 9.79 -42.49 3.17
C GLN A 92 9.14 -43.55 2.27
N ASN A 93 8.58 -44.62 2.85
CA ASN A 93 7.86 -45.65 2.08
C ASN A 93 6.58 -45.10 1.44
N VAL A 94 5.83 -44.28 2.18
CA VAL A 94 4.66 -43.55 1.69
C VAL A 94 5.06 -42.64 0.53
N ALA A 95 6.10 -41.82 0.71
CA ALA A 95 6.58 -40.91 -0.32
C ALA A 95 7.02 -41.63 -1.60
N ARG A 96 7.74 -42.75 -1.48
CA ARG A 96 8.12 -43.60 -2.63
C ARG A 96 6.92 -44.23 -3.32
N SER A 97 5.90 -44.64 -2.57
CA SER A 97 4.68 -45.25 -3.11
C SER A 97 3.87 -44.23 -3.91
N LEU A 98 3.72 -43.02 -3.38
CA LEU A 98 3.09 -41.89 -4.07
C LEU A 98 3.90 -41.47 -5.31
N ALA A 99 5.23 -41.38 -5.20
CA ALA A 99 6.12 -41.03 -6.31
C ALA A 99 6.05 -42.01 -7.50
N LYS A 100 5.86 -43.30 -7.23
CA LYS A 100 5.70 -44.34 -8.27
C LYS A 100 4.38 -44.23 -9.03
N ASN A 101 3.38 -43.57 -8.47
CA ASN A 101 2.09 -43.37 -9.13
C ASN A 101 2.11 -42.07 -9.97
N PRO A 102 2.11 -42.15 -11.32
CA PRO A 102 2.15 -40.97 -12.17
C PRO A 102 0.82 -40.18 -12.17
N ASP A 103 -0.25 -40.70 -11.57
CA ASP A 103 -1.52 -39.97 -11.41
C ASP A 103 -1.49 -38.94 -10.29
N VAL A 104 -0.64 -39.15 -9.28
CA VAL A 104 -0.57 -38.27 -8.10
C VAL A 104 0.15 -36.99 -8.47
N VAL A 105 -0.59 -35.88 -8.64
CA VAL A 105 -0.01 -34.57 -9.03
C VAL A 105 0.46 -33.75 -7.84
N ALA A 106 -0.12 -34.00 -6.67
CA ALA A 106 0.21 -33.29 -5.45
C ALA A 106 0.08 -34.20 -4.23
N VAL A 107 0.77 -33.86 -3.16
CA VAL A 107 0.66 -34.49 -1.85
C VAL A 107 0.39 -33.42 -0.80
N ILE A 108 -0.62 -33.64 0.03
CA ILE A 108 -0.88 -32.86 1.24
C ILE A 108 -0.57 -33.76 2.42
N GLY A 109 0.43 -33.40 3.22
CA GLY A 109 0.79 -34.29 4.30
C GLY A 109 2.20 -34.16 4.84
N HIS A 110 2.53 -35.26 5.52
CA HIS A 110 3.50 -35.38 6.61
C HIS A 110 3.40 -34.20 7.57
N ARG A 111 2.68 -34.44 8.67
CA ARG A 111 2.48 -33.47 9.75
C ARG A 111 3.78 -33.16 10.48
N LEU A 112 4.60 -34.18 10.76
CA LEU A 112 5.80 -34.04 11.57
C LEU A 112 7.02 -33.65 10.71
N SER A 113 7.78 -32.65 11.16
CA SER A 113 8.93 -32.11 10.42
C SER A 113 10.00 -33.15 10.08
N ASP A 114 10.27 -34.09 10.98
CA ASP A 114 11.25 -35.18 10.79
C ASP A 114 10.81 -36.20 9.73
N VAL A 115 9.52 -36.26 9.42
CA VAL A 115 8.95 -37.09 8.34
C VAL A 115 8.80 -36.28 7.05
N ALA A 116 8.34 -35.03 7.16
CA ALA A 116 8.05 -34.16 6.01
C ALA A 116 9.30 -33.73 5.24
N ILE A 117 10.38 -33.37 5.93
CA ILE A 117 11.64 -32.94 5.29
C ILE A 117 12.21 -34.03 4.38
N PRO A 118 12.47 -35.27 4.83
CA PRO A 118 12.99 -36.32 3.95
C PRO A 118 12.00 -36.73 2.85
N ALA A 119 10.68 -36.72 3.12
CA ALA A 119 9.67 -36.98 2.11
C ALA A 119 9.64 -35.91 1.01
N SER A 120 9.81 -34.63 1.38
CA SER A 120 9.84 -33.49 0.45
C SER A 120 10.91 -33.65 -0.63
N ILE A 121 12.07 -34.23 -0.29
CA ILE A 121 13.15 -34.48 -1.25
C ILE A 121 12.71 -35.51 -2.32
N ILE A 122 11.97 -36.54 -1.92
CA ILE A 122 11.44 -37.56 -2.85
C ILE A 122 10.36 -36.95 -3.75
N TYR A 123 9.47 -36.12 -3.20
CA TYR A 123 8.46 -35.40 -3.97
C TYR A 123 9.09 -34.41 -4.95
N GLU A 124 10.10 -33.65 -4.52
CA GLU A 124 10.85 -32.73 -5.35
C GLU A 124 11.51 -33.45 -6.54
N GLN A 125 12.25 -34.54 -6.28
CA GLN A 125 12.92 -35.33 -7.31
C GLN A 125 11.94 -35.98 -8.28
N SER A 126 10.78 -36.41 -7.79
CA SER A 126 9.78 -37.04 -8.62
C SER A 126 8.90 -36.05 -9.36
N GLY A 127 8.87 -34.76 -9.02
CA GLY A 127 7.98 -33.76 -9.61
C GLY A 127 6.55 -33.79 -9.06
N ILE A 128 6.39 -34.01 -7.76
CA ILE A 128 5.11 -33.93 -7.03
C ILE A 128 5.07 -32.63 -6.24
N LEU A 129 4.01 -31.84 -6.41
CA LEU A 129 3.77 -30.66 -5.58
C LEU A 129 3.42 -31.09 -4.15
N PHE A 130 4.16 -30.60 -3.16
CA PHE A 130 4.01 -31.00 -1.77
C PHE A 130 3.59 -29.82 -0.87
N ILE A 131 2.51 -29.97 -0.11
CA ILE A 131 2.09 -29.01 0.93
C ILE A 131 2.08 -29.72 2.28
N SER A 132 2.98 -29.34 3.19
CA SER A 132 2.87 -29.79 4.58
C SER A 132 1.91 -28.93 5.38
N HIS A 133 1.06 -29.58 6.17
CA HIS A 133 0.04 -28.94 7.01
C HIS A 133 0.47 -28.76 8.48
N GLY A 134 1.62 -29.32 8.87
CA GLY A 134 2.08 -29.32 10.26
C GLY A 134 3.58 -29.15 10.46
N ALA A 135 4.40 -29.29 9.42
CA ALA A 135 5.85 -29.20 9.58
C ALA A 135 6.32 -27.75 9.68
N THR A 136 6.59 -27.32 10.92
CA THR A 136 6.99 -25.96 11.27
C THR A 136 8.50 -25.72 11.17
N HIS A 137 9.31 -26.79 11.03
CA HIS A 137 10.76 -26.65 10.99
C HIS A 137 11.20 -25.93 9.70
N PRO A 138 12.04 -24.87 9.79
CA PRO A 138 12.36 -24.03 8.64
C PRO A 138 13.01 -24.78 7.46
N ASN A 139 13.80 -25.81 7.73
CA ASN A 139 14.50 -26.60 6.69
C ASN A 139 13.58 -27.29 5.68
N LEU A 140 12.27 -27.38 5.94
CA LEU A 140 11.32 -27.92 4.97
C LEU A 140 11.37 -27.17 3.63
N THR A 141 11.56 -25.86 3.64
CA THR A 141 11.53 -25.02 2.43
C THR A 141 12.88 -24.37 2.11
N ARG A 142 13.75 -24.18 3.12
CA ARG A 142 15.06 -23.53 2.96
C ARG A 142 16.02 -24.21 1.99
N TYR A 143 15.80 -25.48 1.64
CA TYR A 143 16.60 -26.13 0.60
C TYR A 143 16.30 -25.60 -0.82
N GLY A 144 15.27 -24.75 -0.98
CA GLY A 144 14.96 -24.06 -2.24
C GLY A 144 14.21 -24.93 -3.25
N GLY A 145 13.40 -25.89 -2.77
CA GLY A 145 12.61 -26.76 -3.62
C GLY A 145 11.59 -26.01 -4.50
N SER A 146 11.42 -26.46 -5.74
CA SER A 146 10.44 -25.97 -6.69
C SER A 146 9.02 -26.44 -6.37
N PHE A 147 8.86 -27.55 -5.66
CA PHE A 147 7.55 -28.18 -5.44
C PHE A 147 7.06 -28.16 -4.00
N THR A 148 7.88 -27.74 -3.04
CA THR A 148 7.58 -27.84 -1.61
C THR A 148 7.05 -26.54 -1.01
N PHE A 149 5.96 -26.67 -0.26
CA PHE A 149 5.25 -25.60 0.43
C PHE A 149 4.82 -26.07 1.83
N ARG A 150 4.47 -25.12 2.69
CA ARG A 150 3.71 -25.40 3.92
C ARG A 150 2.56 -24.41 4.05
N ASN A 151 1.42 -24.82 4.60
CA ASN A 151 0.32 -23.90 4.94
C ASN A 151 0.22 -23.62 6.46
N ILE A 152 1.27 -23.93 7.22
CA ILE A 152 1.40 -23.59 8.66
C ILE A 152 2.59 -22.64 8.87
N PRO A 153 2.52 -21.69 9.84
CA PRO A 153 3.65 -20.82 10.17
C PRO A 153 4.89 -21.60 10.65
N THR A 154 6.07 -20.99 10.55
CA THR A 154 7.31 -21.64 11.02
C THR A 154 7.46 -21.58 12.54
N ASP A 155 8.36 -22.39 13.10
CA ASP A 155 8.71 -22.32 14.54
C ASP A 155 9.16 -20.90 14.93
N GLU A 156 9.84 -20.18 14.03
CA GLU A 156 10.26 -18.79 14.27
C GLU A 156 9.06 -17.83 14.41
N GLU A 157 8.03 -18.00 13.59
CA GLU A 157 6.82 -17.19 13.64
C GLU A 157 5.95 -17.56 14.86
N ILE A 158 5.85 -18.86 15.16
CA ILE A 158 5.08 -19.39 16.28
C ILE A 158 5.68 -18.95 17.61
N GLY A 159 6.95 -19.28 17.86
CA GLY A 159 7.62 -18.94 19.12
C GLY A 159 7.60 -17.45 19.41
N ARG A 160 7.81 -16.62 18.38
CA ARG A 160 7.75 -15.15 18.50
C ARG A 160 6.38 -14.65 18.92
N GLN A 161 5.32 -15.07 18.23
CA GLN A 161 3.95 -14.61 18.52
C GLN A 161 3.47 -15.11 19.90
N ILE A 162 3.89 -16.31 20.32
CA ILE A 162 3.59 -16.81 21.67
C ILE A 162 4.28 -15.94 22.73
N ALA A 163 5.58 -15.66 22.61
CA ALA A 163 6.30 -14.81 23.56
C ALA A 163 5.71 -13.39 23.66
N GLN A 164 5.35 -12.79 22.52
CA GLN A 164 4.64 -11.51 22.47
C GLN A 164 3.29 -11.56 23.19
N SER A 165 2.58 -12.67 23.08
CA SER A 165 1.31 -12.86 23.78
C SER A 165 1.52 -13.04 25.29
N SER A 166 2.55 -13.79 25.71
CA SER A 166 2.95 -13.90 27.12
C SER A 166 3.25 -12.53 27.73
N HIS A 167 3.97 -11.67 27.01
CA HIS A 167 4.29 -10.32 27.46
C HIS A 167 3.03 -9.45 27.62
N LYS A 168 2.11 -9.52 26.65
CA LYS A 168 0.83 -8.79 26.65
C LYS A 168 -0.09 -9.22 27.78
N MET A 169 -0.05 -10.49 28.17
CA MET A 169 -0.76 -11.01 29.34
C MET A 169 -0.12 -10.61 30.68
N GLY A 170 0.93 -9.77 30.65
CA GLY A 170 1.59 -9.24 31.85
C GLY A 170 2.77 -10.07 32.34
N GLY A 171 3.15 -11.16 31.66
CA GLY A 171 4.29 -11.98 32.05
C GLY A 171 5.60 -11.20 32.00
N ARG A 172 6.37 -11.25 33.09
CA ARG A 172 7.71 -10.64 33.22
C ARG A 172 8.77 -11.65 33.65
N LYS A 173 8.39 -12.81 34.18
CA LYS A 173 9.30 -13.94 34.45
C LYS A 173 8.61 -15.29 34.25
N GLY A 174 9.30 -16.28 33.69
CA GLY A 174 8.68 -17.58 33.41
C GLY A 174 9.66 -18.75 33.26
N SER A 175 9.14 -19.97 33.31
CA SER A 175 9.90 -21.21 33.11
C SER A 175 9.55 -21.84 31.78
N VAL A 176 10.55 -22.41 31.10
CA VAL A 176 10.40 -23.03 29.78
C VAL A 176 10.62 -24.53 29.90
N PHE A 177 9.69 -25.32 29.37
CA PHE A 177 9.79 -26.77 29.26
C PHE A 177 9.81 -27.18 27.79
N TYR A 178 10.66 -28.15 27.45
CA TYR A 178 10.69 -28.73 26.11
C TYR A 178 10.92 -30.23 26.10
N GLU A 179 10.23 -30.93 25.19
CA GLU A 179 10.49 -32.33 24.91
C GLU A 179 11.83 -32.48 24.17
N ARG A 180 12.65 -33.48 24.50
CA ARG A 180 13.96 -33.77 23.88
C ARG A 180 13.82 -34.32 22.46
N LYS A 181 13.37 -33.46 21.55
CA LYS A 181 13.30 -33.64 20.10
C LYS A 181 13.59 -32.30 19.43
N ASP A 182 14.30 -32.32 18.31
CA ASP A 182 14.85 -31.11 17.67
C ASP A 182 13.80 -30.01 17.40
N ASN A 183 12.59 -30.37 17.01
CA ASN A 183 11.50 -29.43 16.74
C ASN A 183 11.02 -28.69 18.01
N PHE A 184 10.83 -29.42 19.11
CA PHE A 184 10.36 -28.84 20.37
C PHE A 184 11.43 -28.00 21.06
N GLN A 185 12.68 -28.45 20.99
CA GLN A 185 13.82 -27.67 21.48
C GLN A 185 13.93 -26.35 20.71
N ARG A 186 13.84 -26.37 19.37
CA ARG A 186 13.89 -25.16 18.55
C ARG A 186 12.78 -24.18 18.91
N LEU A 187 11.54 -24.65 19.06
CA LEU A 187 10.42 -23.79 19.42
C LEU A 187 10.66 -23.11 20.79
N ALA A 188 11.20 -23.86 21.76
CA ALA A 188 11.59 -23.33 23.06
C ALA A 188 12.71 -22.30 22.98
N ASP A 189 13.72 -22.53 22.14
CA ASP A 189 14.83 -21.60 21.92
C ASP A 189 14.35 -20.29 21.27
N VAL A 190 13.45 -20.37 20.28
CA VAL A 190 12.83 -19.19 19.64
C VAL A 190 12.00 -18.42 20.65
N TYR A 191 11.13 -19.11 21.41
CA TYR A 191 10.32 -18.47 22.45
C TYR A 191 11.20 -17.74 23.45
N LYS A 192 12.26 -18.39 23.93
CA LYS A 192 13.22 -17.81 24.87
C LYS A 192 13.91 -16.57 24.29
N SER A 193 14.41 -16.67 23.06
CA SER A 193 15.05 -15.53 22.40
C SER A 193 14.12 -14.32 22.29
N GLU A 194 12.84 -14.52 21.95
CA GLU A 194 11.88 -13.42 21.89
C GLU A 194 11.43 -12.96 23.30
N ALA A 195 11.32 -13.87 24.26
CA ALA A 195 11.05 -13.54 25.65
C ALA A 195 12.14 -12.62 26.22
N ASP A 196 13.41 -12.90 25.92
CA ASP A 196 14.55 -12.05 26.29
C ASP A 196 14.45 -10.66 25.63
N ASN A 197 14.10 -10.60 24.33
CA ASN A 197 13.85 -9.32 23.62
C ASN A 197 12.73 -8.50 24.27
N LEU A 198 11.70 -9.16 24.79
CA LEU A 198 10.54 -8.57 25.45
C LEU A 198 10.74 -8.34 26.95
N LYS A 199 11.96 -8.60 27.47
CA LYS A 199 12.31 -8.47 28.90
C LYS A 199 11.47 -9.36 29.81
N ILE A 200 11.11 -10.55 29.34
CA ILE A 200 10.57 -11.63 30.17
C ILE A 200 11.75 -12.47 30.65
N ALA A 201 12.06 -12.45 31.95
CA ALA A 201 13.15 -13.22 32.52
C ALA A 201 12.87 -14.74 32.47
N THR A 202 13.73 -15.51 31.79
CA THR A 202 13.67 -16.97 31.81
C THR A 202 14.29 -17.50 33.10
N LEU A 203 13.48 -17.99 34.03
CA LEU A 203 13.92 -18.49 35.34
C LEU A 203 14.59 -19.86 35.26
N GLY A 204 14.15 -20.70 34.32
CA GLY A 204 14.70 -22.02 34.11
C GLY A 204 14.27 -22.60 32.77
N THR A 205 15.13 -23.47 32.20
CA THR A 205 14.83 -24.24 30.99
C THR A 205 14.98 -25.72 31.31
N HIS A 206 13.89 -26.47 31.17
CA HIS A 206 13.80 -27.86 31.61
C HIS A 206 13.47 -28.76 30.43
N SER A 207 14.28 -29.80 30.23
CA SER A 207 14.05 -30.78 29.16
C SER A 207 13.42 -32.05 29.72
N PHE A 208 12.55 -32.70 28.94
CA PHE A 208 11.94 -33.98 29.32
C PHE A 208 11.87 -34.96 28.14
N PHE A 209 11.70 -36.25 28.43
CA PHE A 209 11.57 -37.29 27.40
C PHE A 209 10.10 -37.61 27.09
N LYS A 210 9.81 -38.07 25.87
CA LYS A 210 8.45 -38.46 25.43
C LYS A 210 7.81 -39.54 26.33
N TRP A 211 8.62 -40.47 26.86
CA TRP A 211 8.18 -41.55 27.74
C TRP A 211 8.18 -41.18 29.23
N GLN A 212 8.55 -39.94 29.58
CA GLN A 212 8.64 -39.51 30.97
C GLN A 212 7.24 -39.37 31.57
N THR A 213 7.03 -39.99 32.72
CA THR A 213 5.75 -39.95 33.44
C THR A 213 5.84 -39.28 34.80
N GLU A 214 7.04 -38.89 35.24
CA GLU A 214 7.26 -38.18 36.51
C GLU A 214 8.04 -36.87 36.34
N PHE A 215 7.50 -35.80 36.93
CA PHE A 215 7.98 -34.43 36.78
C PHE A 215 8.16 -33.69 38.12
N ARG A 216 7.81 -34.32 39.24
CA ARG A 216 7.79 -33.67 40.57
C ARG A 216 9.10 -32.99 40.96
N ASP A 217 10.25 -33.62 40.68
CA ASP A 217 11.55 -33.03 40.99
C ASP A 217 11.80 -31.74 40.20
N MET A 218 11.51 -31.73 38.90
CA MET A 218 11.62 -30.54 38.05
C MET A 218 10.64 -29.45 38.49
N LEU A 219 9.39 -29.84 38.80
CA LEU A 219 8.35 -28.91 39.24
C LEU A 219 8.65 -28.33 40.63
N SER A 220 9.38 -29.04 41.49
CA SER A 220 9.82 -28.51 42.79
C SER A 220 10.74 -27.29 42.63
N VAL A 221 11.63 -27.32 41.63
CA VAL A 221 12.49 -26.18 41.26
C VAL A 221 11.65 -25.02 40.74
N VAL A 222 10.72 -25.31 39.82
CA VAL A 222 9.83 -24.28 39.26
C VAL A 222 8.96 -23.63 40.33
N ARG A 223 8.43 -24.40 41.28
CA ARG A 223 7.66 -23.87 42.42
C ARG A 223 8.51 -22.92 43.27
N LYS A 224 9.78 -23.26 43.52
CA LYS A 224 10.71 -22.43 44.28
C LYS A 224 11.01 -21.10 43.57
N ASP A 225 11.19 -21.12 42.25
CA ASP A 225 11.55 -19.93 41.47
C ASP A 225 10.37 -18.95 41.28
N SER A 226 9.14 -19.40 41.57
CA SER A 226 7.92 -18.58 41.53
C SER A 226 7.75 -17.82 40.20
N PRO A 227 7.61 -18.54 39.06
CA PRO A 227 7.35 -17.93 37.76
C PRO A 227 5.99 -17.23 37.74
N GLU A 228 5.78 -16.33 36.77
CA GLU A 228 4.47 -15.75 36.45
C GLU A 228 3.79 -16.50 35.29
N GLY A 229 4.49 -17.43 34.64
CA GLY A 229 3.96 -18.29 33.59
C GLY A 229 4.92 -19.43 33.23
N ILE A 230 4.37 -20.48 32.62
CA ILE A 230 5.12 -21.63 32.13
C ILE A 230 4.87 -21.78 30.63
N PHE A 231 5.93 -21.87 29.84
CA PHE A 231 5.84 -22.23 28.43
C PHE A 231 6.20 -23.71 28.24
N ILE A 232 5.40 -24.46 27.46
CA ILE A 232 5.63 -25.87 27.15
C ILE A 232 5.66 -26.07 25.63
N ALA A 233 6.82 -26.50 25.12
CA ALA A 233 6.99 -27.03 23.78
C ALA A 233 7.09 -28.57 23.83
N GLY A 234 6.02 -29.28 23.56
CA GLY A 234 6.03 -30.75 23.60
C GLY A 234 4.76 -31.38 23.04
N SER A 235 4.76 -32.70 22.95
CA SER A 235 3.64 -33.49 22.42
C SER A 235 2.68 -33.98 23.50
N LEU A 236 1.52 -34.47 23.07
CA LEU A 236 0.63 -35.30 23.90
C LEU A 236 1.02 -36.78 23.78
N PRO A 237 0.84 -37.60 24.84
CA PRO A 237 0.17 -37.27 26.11
C PRO A 237 1.09 -36.63 27.17
N VAL A 238 2.41 -36.67 26.99
CA VAL A 238 3.41 -36.33 28.01
C VAL A 238 3.26 -34.92 28.59
N SER A 239 2.98 -33.92 27.74
CA SER A 239 2.79 -32.53 28.19
C SER A 239 1.54 -32.36 29.07
N ALA A 240 0.49 -33.14 28.83
CA ALA A 240 -0.72 -33.12 29.66
C ALA A 240 -0.44 -33.72 31.06
N ILE A 241 0.41 -34.75 31.14
CA ILE A 241 0.86 -35.32 32.41
C ILE A 241 1.67 -34.30 33.20
N LEU A 242 2.59 -33.57 32.54
CA LEU A 242 3.35 -32.48 33.16
C LEU A 242 2.42 -31.39 33.72
N ILE A 243 1.42 -30.96 32.96
CA ILE A 243 0.42 -29.97 33.40
C ILE A 243 -0.35 -30.48 34.61
N LYS A 244 -0.78 -31.75 34.58
CA LYS A 244 -1.50 -32.39 35.69
C LYS A 244 -0.68 -32.37 36.97
N GLN A 245 0.57 -32.81 36.92
CA GLN A 245 1.46 -32.81 38.08
C GLN A 245 1.78 -31.39 38.58
N ALA A 246 1.91 -30.41 37.68
CA ALA A 246 2.12 -29.02 38.07
C ALA A 246 0.95 -28.49 38.91
N ARG A 247 -0.29 -28.78 38.50
CA ARG A 247 -1.49 -28.41 39.26
C ARG A 247 -1.62 -29.18 40.57
N ASP A 248 -1.30 -30.47 40.60
CA ASP A 248 -1.27 -31.28 41.82
C ASP A 248 -0.25 -30.74 42.84
N MET A 249 0.78 -30.04 42.38
CA MET A 249 1.79 -29.35 43.20
C MET A 249 1.48 -27.87 43.48
N GLU A 250 0.24 -27.43 43.25
CA GLU A 250 -0.26 -26.07 43.49
C GLU A 250 0.41 -24.98 42.64
N ILE A 251 1.03 -25.35 41.52
CA ILE A 251 1.57 -24.38 40.57
C ILE A 251 0.41 -23.93 39.68
N THR A 252 -0.20 -22.78 39.99
CA THR A 252 -1.45 -22.29 39.35
C THR A 252 -1.25 -21.20 38.30
N VAL A 253 0.01 -20.84 38.01
CA VAL A 253 0.35 -19.83 37.00
C VAL A 253 -0.14 -20.25 35.60
N PRO A 254 -0.38 -19.29 34.69
CA PRO A 254 -0.72 -19.59 33.30
C PRO A 254 0.29 -20.55 32.66
N VAL A 255 -0.23 -21.63 32.07
CA VAL A 255 0.55 -22.53 31.21
C VAL A 255 0.22 -22.18 29.76
N ILE A 256 1.24 -21.99 28.93
CA ILE A 256 1.11 -21.67 27.51
C ILE A 256 1.79 -22.76 26.69
N GLY A 257 1.03 -23.39 25.80
CA GLY A 257 1.45 -24.48 24.93
C GLY A 257 1.64 -24.06 23.47
N GLY A 258 2.52 -24.77 22.78
CA GLY A 258 2.59 -24.74 21.31
C GLY A 258 1.35 -25.32 20.62
N THR A 259 1.32 -25.27 19.29
CA THR A 259 0.17 -25.71 18.47
C THR A 259 -0.15 -27.19 18.61
N ASP A 260 0.81 -28.03 18.99
CA ASP A 260 0.59 -29.47 19.21
C ASP A 260 -0.30 -29.78 20.42
N LEU A 261 -0.53 -28.80 21.32
CA LEU A 261 -1.43 -28.96 22.46
C LEU A 261 -2.88 -28.51 22.15
N ASP A 262 -3.17 -27.95 20.97
CA ASP A 262 -4.54 -27.64 20.51
C ASP A 262 -5.27 -28.92 20.06
N SER A 263 -5.51 -29.81 21.02
CA SER A 263 -6.20 -31.09 20.81
C SER A 263 -7.13 -31.40 21.99
N PRO A 264 -8.35 -31.91 21.76
CA PRO A 264 -9.25 -32.38 22.81
C PRO A 264 -8.61 -33.38 23.78
N GLU A 265 -7.61 -34.15 23.32
CA GLU A 265 -6.86 -35.09 24.16
C GLU A 265 -6.19 -34.42 25.37
N LEU A 266 -5.78 -33.15 25.27
CA LEU A 266 -5.23 -32.40 26.39
C LEU A 266 -6.19 -32.42 27.60
N VAL A 267 -7.46 -32.11 27.34
CA VAL A 267 -8.51 -32.11 28.37
C VAL A 267 -8.81 -33.53 28.84
N THR A 268 -8.87 -34.49 27.92
CA THR A 268 -9.10 -35.91 28.26
C THR A 268 -8.05 -36.45 29.23
N ILE A 269 -6.77 -36.10 29.03
CA ILE A 269 -5.65 -36.64 29.82
C ILE A 269 -5.46 -35.87 31.13
N ALA A 270 -5.44 -34.53 31.08
CA ALA A 270 -5.19 -33.70 32.25
C ALA A 270 -6.44 -33.47 33.11
N GLY A 271 -7.65 -33.70 32.58
CA GLY A 271 -8.91 -33.48 33.28
C GLY A 271 -9.05 -32.03 33.75
N ARG A 272 -9.48 -31.82 35.01
CA ARG A 272 -9.59 -30.48 35.60
C ARG A 272 -8.26 -29.73 35.66
N ALA A 273 -7.12 -30.42 35.66
CA ALA A 273 -5.82 -29.76 35.67
C ALA A 273 -5.51 -29.03 34.35
N ALA A 274 -6.24 -29.35 33.26
CA ALA A 274 -6.14 -28.60 32.02
C ALA A 274 -6.67 -27.16 32.15
N GLU A 275 -7.53 -26.87 33.14
CA GLU A 275 -8.22 -25.59 33.30
C GLU A 275 -7.22 -24.41 33.34
N GLY A 276 -7.53 -23.38 32.55
CA GLY A 276 -6.69 -22.20 32.41
C GLY A 276 -5.45 -22.39 31.54
N THR A 277 -5.16 -23.59 31.03
CA THR A 277 -4.09 -23.82 30.03
C THR A 277 -4.42 -23.08 28.74
N ILE A 278 -3.44 -22.35 28.21
CA ILE A 278 -3.52 -21.57 26.99
C ILE A 278 -2.74 -22.32 25.90
N VAL A 279 -3.26 -22.38 24.68
CA VAL A 279 -2.58 -23.01 23.54
C VAL A 279 -2.60 -22.09 22.31
N ALA A 280 -1.54 -22.14 21.53
CA ALA A 280 -1.48 -21.49 20.22
C ALA A 280 -2.34 -22.25 19.20
N THR A 281 -3.03 -21.52 18.33
CA THR A 281 -3.84 -22.07 17.24
C THR A 281 -3.76 -21.17 16.02
N VAL A 282 -3.89 -21.73 14.81
CA VAL A 282 -3.97 -20.94 13.57
C VAL A 282 -5.40 -20.84 13.05
N PHE A 283 -6.38 -21.30 13.83
CA PHE A 283 -7.77 -21.34 13.44
C PHE A 283 -8.67 -20.67 14.48
N ASN A 284 -9.49 -19.73 14.01
CA ASN A 284 -10.51 -19.07 14.80
C ASN A 284 -11.90 -19.52 14.34
N SER A 285 -12.48 -20.49 15.05
CA SER A 285 -13.83 -21.00 14.79
C SER A 285 -14.95 -20.01 15.16
N GLU A 286 -14.65 -18.93 15.89
CA GLU A 286 -15.59 -17.90 16.33
C GLU A 286 -15.48 -16.59 15.53
N THR A 287 -14.79 -16.62 14.39
CA THR A 287 -14.66 -15.45 13.51
C THR A 287 -16.01 -15.03 12.91
N GLN A 288 -16.11 -13.77 12.51
CA GLN A 288 -17.24 -13.24 11.72
C GLN A 288 -17.02 -13.37 10.21
N ASP A 289 -15.91 -13.97 9.77
CA ASP A 289 -15.67 -14.26 8.36
C ASP A 289 -16.72 -15.24 7.81
N ARG A 290 -17.38 -14.87 6.70
CA ARG A 290 -18.47 -15.66 6.12
C ARG A 290 -18.01 -17.03 5.65
N GLY A 291 -16.81 -17.12 5.05
CA GLY A 291 -16.25 -18.38 4.55
C GLY A 291 -15.95 -19.35 5.69
N THR A 292 -15.29 -18.87 6.75
CA THR A 292 -15.02 -19.66 7.94
C THR A 292 -16.29 -20.07 8.68
N MET A 293 -17.28 -19.17 8.84
CA MET A 293 -18.55 -19.52 9.48
C MET A 293 -19.27 -20.64 8.74
N GLU A 294 -19.29 -20.60 7.41
CA GLU A 294 -19.91 -21.63 6.59
C GLU A 294 -19.16 -22.97 6.68
N PHE A 295 -17.83 -22.93 6.66
CA PHE A 295 -17.00 -24.11 6.93
C PHE A 295 -17.32 -24.73 8.31
N VAL A 296 -17.32 -23.93 9.38
CA VAL A 296 -17.63 -24.40 10.74
C VAL A 296 -19.02 -25.04 10.80
N ARG A 297 -20.02 -24.37 10.21
CA ARG A 297 -21.41 -24.87 10.18
C ARG A 297 -21.50 -26.21 9.47
N ARG A 298 -20.89 -26.32 8.28
CA ARG A 298 -20.96 -27.54 7.45
C ARG A 298 -20.14 -28.67 8.02
N PHE A 299 -18.95 -28.38 8.52
CA PHE A 299 -18.13 -29.35 9.23
C PHE A 299 -18.90 -29.93 10.42
N ARG A 300 -19.47 -29.07 11.27
CA ARG A 300 -20.27 -29.50 12.44
C ARG A 300 -21.50 -30.32 12.05
N THR A 301 -22.16 -29.97 10.95
CA THR A 301 -23.32 -30.73 10.44
C THR A 301 -22.91 -32.14 10.02
N LYS A 302 -21.69 -32.31 9.49
CA LYS A 302 -21.18 -33.58 8.98
C LYS A 302 -20.52 -34.46 10.04
N SER A 303 -19.70 -33.87 10.92
CA SER A 303 -18.88 -34.60 11.90
C SER A 303 -19.45 -34.60 13.32
N GLY A 304 -20.45 -33.76 13.61
CA GLY A 304 -21.03 -33.63 14.95
C GLY A 304 -20.17 -32.85 15.95
N VAL A 305 -18.96 -32.42 15.56
CA VAL A 305 -18.00 -31.69 16.40
C VAL A 305 -17.58 -30.37 15.77
N VAL A 306 -17.07 -29.44 16.57
CA VAL A 306 -16.50 -28.18 16.06
C VAL A 306 -15.13 -28.51 15.44
N PRO A 307 -14.79 -28.01 14.24
CA PRO A 307 -13.49 -28.27 13.64
C PRO A 307 -12.36 -27.73 14.51
N ASP A 308 -11.27 -28.49 14.58
CA ASP A 308 -10.01 -28.06 15.19
C ASP A 308 -9.10 -27.36 14.16
N THR A 309 -7.91 -26.97 14.60
CA THR A 309 -6.88 -26.42 13.72
C THR A 309 -6.55 -27.35 12.55
N TRP A 310 -6.51 -28.66 12.78
CA TRP A 310 -6.07 -29.64 11.81
C TRP A 310 -7.11 -29.88 10.72
N ALA A 311 -8.41 -29.91 11.07
CA ALA A 311 -9.52 -29.88 10.11
C ALA A 311 -9.46 -28.64 9.22
N ALA A 312 -9.27 -27.47 9.82
CA ALA A 312 -9.17 -26.21 9.07
C ALA A 312 -7.93 -26.19 8.15
N GLN A 313 -6.78 -26.69 8.63
CA GLN A 313 -5.55 -26.78 7.84
C GLN A 313 -5.66 -27.78 6.69
N GLY A 314 -6.32 -28.92 6.89
CA GLY A 314 -6.60 -29.88 5.83
C GLY A 314 -7.51 -29.28 4.76
N TYR A 315 -8.60 -28.64 5.18
CA TYR A 315 -9.52 -27.96 4.27
C TYR A 315 -8.82 -26.90 3.43
N ASP A 316 -8.02 -26.04 4.07
CA ASP A 316 -7.30 -24.96 3.41
C ASP A 316 -6.15 -25.46 2.52
N ALA A 317 -5.40 -26.48 2.92
CA ALA A 317 -4.32 -27.04 2.09
C ALA A 317 -4.84 -27.54 0.74
N LEU A 318 -6.00 -28.20 0.74
CA LEU A 318 -6.62 -28.67 -0.50
C LEU A 318 -7.28 -27.51 -1.27
N SER A 319 -7.93 -26.59 -0.57
CA SER A 319 -8.63 -25.46 -1.20
C SER A 319 -7.67 -24.49 -1.87
N VAL A 320 -6.51 -24.19 -1.27
CA VAL A 320 -5.48 -23.32 -1.86
C VAL A 320 -4.82 -23.97 -3.06
N LEU A 321 -4.58 -25.28 -2.99
CA LEU A 321 -4.06 -26.07 -4.12
C LEU A 321 -5.04 -26.06 -5.30
N ALA A 322 -6.33 -26.28 -5.02
CA ALA A 322 -7.40 -26.21 -6.02
C ALA A 322 -7.53 -24.81 -6.62
N ALA A 323 -7.44 -23.75 -5.81
CA ALA A 323 -7.46 -22.37 -6.28
C ALA A 323 -6.28 -22.06 -7.21
N ALA A 324 -5.08 -22.53 -6.86
CA ALA A 324 -3.90 -22.40 -7.72
C ALA A 324 -4.06 -23.15 -9.04
N MET A 325 -4.63 -24.37 -9.03
CA MET A 325 -4.94 -25.11 -10.26
C MET A 325 -5.98 -24.39 -11.13
N LYS A 326 -7.04 -23.83 -10.53
CA LYS A 326 -8.05 -23.01 -11.25
C LYS A 326 -7.40 -21.77 -11.87
N LYS A 327 -6.56 -21.05 -11.11
CA LYS A 327 -5.85 -19.85 -11.57
C LYS A 327 -4.85 -20.15 -12.69
N ALA A 328 -4.14 -21.28 -12.59
CA ALA A 328 -3.22 -21.77 -13.61
C ALA A 328 -3.92 -22.34 -14.84
N ASN A 329 -5.23 -22.62 -14.75
CA ASN A 329 -5.98 -23.48 -15.66
C ASN A 329 -5.22 -24.79 -15.98
N SER A 330 -4.62 -25.40 -14.96
CA SER A 330 -3.72 -26.54 -15.12
C SER A 330 -3.63 -27.37 -13.84
N SER A 331 -3.46 -28.69 -13.98
CA SER A 331 -3.10 -29.59 -12.88
C SER A 331 -1.63 -30.04 -12.95
N VAL A 332 -0.83 -29.45 -13.84
CA VAL A 332 0.59 -29.81 -14.00
C VAL A 332 1.39 -29.27 -12.81
N PRO A 333 2.11 -30.12 -12.04
CA PRO A 333 2.69 -29.72 -10.74
C PRO A 333 3.54 -28.45 -10.79
N VAL A 334 4.38 -28.27 -11.81
CA VAL A 334 5.29 -27.11 -11.89
C VAL A 334 4.51 -25.81 -12.17
N VAL A 335 3.48 -25.88 -13.00
CA VAL A 335 2.62 -24.72 -13.32
C VAL A 335 1.82 -24.31 -12.10
N VAL A 336 1.28 -25.29 -11.36
CA VAL A 336 0.53 -25.05 -10.12
C VAL A 336 1.45 -24.50 -9.02
N ALA A 337 2.68 -25.02 -8.89
CA ALA A 337 3.67 -24.50 -7.94
C ALA A 337 4.08 -23.04 -8.26
N SER A 338 4.24 -22.70 -9.53
CA SER A 338 4.42 -21.30 -9.94
C SER A 338 3.21 -20.46 -9.58
N ALA A 339 2.00 -20.94 -9.84
CA ALA A 339 0.78 -20.21 -9.48
C ALA A 339 0.66 -19.97 -7.97
N LEU A 340 0.98 -20.96 -7.13
CA LEU A 340 1.02 -20.79 -5.66
C LEU A 340 1.99 -19.69 -5.22
N ARG A 341 3.21 -19.63 -5.80
CA ARG A 341 4.22 -18.61 -5.46
C ARG A 341 3.84 -17.19 -5.84
N PHE A 342 3.03 -17.02 -6.89
CA PHE A 342 2.56 -15.72 -7.38
C PHE A 342 1.11 -15.42 -7.01
N MET A 343 0.47 -16.29 -6.21
CA MET A 343 -0.86 -16.06 -5.68
C MET A 343 -0.72 -15.32 -4.34
N ASP A 344 -1.07 -14.04 -4.36
CA ASP A 344 -1.08 -13.20 -3.16
C ASP A 344 -2.48 -13.05 -2.58
N GLY A 345 -2.58 -13.12 -1.25
CA GLY A 345 -3.82 -12.82 -0.52
C GLY A 345 -4.95 -13.83 -0.71
N TRP A 346 -4.65 -15.11 -0.96
CA TRP A 346 -5.69 -16.13 -0.99
C TRP A 346 -6.32 -16.28 0.41
N HIS A 347 -7.66 -16.23 0.47
CA HIS A 347 -8.41 -16.29 1.73
C HIS A 347 -8.99 -17.69 1.93
N GLY A 348 -8.48 -18.39 2.95
CA GLY A 348 -9.01 -19.66 3.43
C GLY A 348 -9.75 -19.53 4.76
N VAL A 349 -10.20 -20.65 5.30
CA VAL A 349 -10.94 -20.71 6.58
C VAL A 349 -10.04 -20.40 7.78
N THR A 350 -8.72 -20.52 7.61
CA THR A 350 -7.68 -20.09 8.58
C THR A 350 -7.22 -18.64 8.38
N GLY A 351 -7.86 -17.91 7.46
CA GLY A 351 -7.55 -16.52 7.14
C GLY A 351 -6.78 -16.35 5.83
N ALA A 352 -6.33 -15.11 5.57
CA ALA A 352 -5.56 -14.78 4.38
C ALA A 352 -4.10 -15.24 4.52
N TYR A 353 -3.56 -15.86 3.47
CA TYR A 353 -2.13 -16.11 3.38
C TYR A 353 -1.62 -16.15 1.94
N SER A 354 -0.36 -15.74 1.78
CA SER A 354 0.44 -15.90 0.56
C SER A 354 1.59 -16.86 0.81
N PHE A 355 2.28 -17.30 -0.25
CA PHE A 355 3.52 -18.07 -0.12
C PHE A 355 4.76 -17.21 -0.42
N THR A 356 5.86 -17.45 0.30
CA THR A 356 7.18 -16.92 -0.07
C THR A 356 7.72 -17.64 -1.31
N ARG A 357 8.84 -17.16 -1.87
CA ARG A 357 9.52 -17.85 -2.97
C ARG A 357 9.98 -19.26 -2.58
N GLU A 358 10.35 -19.43 -1.32
CA GLU A 358 10.81 -20.70 -0.75
C GLU A 358 9.64 -21.66 -0.45
N GLY A 359 8.39 -21.15 -0.38
CA GLY A 359 7.20 -21.95 -0.11
C GLY A 359 6.66 -21.85 1.32
N ASP A 360 7.14 -20.87 2.11
CA ASP A 360 6.61 -20.59 3.47
C ASP A 360 5.33 -19.76 3.41
N THR A 361 4.45 -19.88 4.39
CA THR A 361 3.31 -18.94 4.50
C THR A 361 3.78 -17.56 4.93
N LYS A 362 3.16 -16.51 4.40
CA LYS A 362 3.34 -15.14 4.84
C LYS A 362 2.06 -14.59 5.48
N GLY A 363 2.19 -14.01 6.67
CA GLY A 363 1.14 -13.19 7.29
C GLY A 363 0.02 -13.97 8.00
N LYS A 364 0.21 -15.27 8.23
CA LYS A 364 -0.79 -16.11 8.92
C LYS A 364 -0.80 -15.80 10.42
N ALA A 365 -1.98 -15.47 10.94
CA ALA A 365 -2.17 -15.08 12.33
C ALA A 365 -2.15 -16.30 13.25
N ILE A 366 -1.58 -16.12 14.45
CA ILE A 366 -1.71 -17.08 15.54
C ILE A 366 -2.69 -16.50 16.57
N TYR A 367 -3.71 -17.28 16.88
CA TYR A 367 -4.66 -17.00 17.95
C TYR A 367 -4.31 -17.83 19.18
N LEU A 368 -4.89 -17.47 20.31
CA LEU A 368 -4.77 -18.22 21.56
C LEU A 368 -6.15 -18.79 21.94
N LYS A 369 -6.18 -20.04 22.37
CA LYS A 369 -7.33 -20.65 23.03
C LYS A 369 -6.99 -20.92 24.49
N ARG A 370 -7.98 -20.84 25.37
CA ARG A 370 -7.85 -21.23 26.77
C ARG A 370 -8.79 -22.38 27.06
N VAL A 371 -8.34 -23.37 27.82
CA VAL A 371 -9.22 -24.37 28.40
C VAL A 371 -10.04 -23.71 29.49
N LYS A 372 -11.35 -23.67 29.30
CA LYS A 372 -12.34 -23.19 30.26
C LYS A 372 -13.50 -24.16 30.33
N ASP A 373 -13.91 -24.54 31.54
CA ASP A 373 -15.01 -25.49 31.77
C ASP A 373 -14.82 -26.81 30.98
N GLY A 374 -13.56 -27.26 30.86
CA GLY A 374 -13.20 -28.47 30.10
C GLY A 374 -13.34 -28.36 28.58
N LYS A 375 -13.38 -27.14 28.02
CA LYS A 375 -13.43 -26.91 26.57
C LYS A 375 -12.45 -25.81 26.16
N PHE A 376 -11.97 -25.85 24.92
CA PHE A 376 -11.22 -24.72 24.39
C PHE A 376 -12.16 -23.59 24.00
N GLU A 377 -11.91 -22.40 24.56
CA GLU A 377 -12.54 -21.14 24.17
C GLU A 377 -11.48 -20.21 23.58
N LEU A 378 -11.83 -19.48 22.52
CA LEU A 378 -10.89 -18.51 21.95
C LEU A 378 -10.65 -17.37 22.95
N MET A 379 -9.39 -17.07 23.23
CA MET A 379 -9.04 -15.91 24.02
C MET A 379 -9.23 -14.64 23.19
N ARG A 380 -10.27 -13.88 23.54
CA ARG A 380 -10.35 -12.47 23.17
C ARG A 380 -9.40 -11.71 24.08
N LEU A 381 -8.14 -11.55 23.66
CA LEU A 381 -7.29 -10.52 24.24
C LEU A 381 -8.06 -9.20 24.10
N GLU A 382 -8.42 -8.57 25.22
CA GLU A 382 -9.13 -7.30 25.22
C GLU A 382 -8.46 -6.35 24.22
N LYS A 383 -9.28 -5.62 23.45
CA LYS A 383 -8.85 -4.67 22.43
C LYS A 383 -8.20 -3.44 23.10
N ALA A 384 -7.09 -3.64 23.79
CA ALA A 384 -6.11 -2.61 24.06
C ALA A 384 -5.07 -2.69 22.94
N ASP A 385 -5.07 -1.68 22.09
CA ASP A 385 -4.12 -1.43 21.00
C ASP A 385 -3.85 -2.64 20.09
N GLN A 386 -4.65 -2.72 19.02
CA GLN A 386 -4.26 -3.49 17.84
C GLN A 386 -2.83 -3.09 17.48
N ALA A 387 -1.89 -4.02 17.65
CA ALA A 387 -0.80 -4.14 16.69
C ALA A 387 -1.48 -4.15 15.31
N ILE A 388 -1.28 -3.09 14.55
CA ILE A 388 -1.90 -2.96 13.24
C ILE A 388 -1.38 -4.10 12.40
N ASN A 389 -2.26 -5.01 12.00
CA ASN A 389 -1.92 -6.03 11.02
C ASN A 389 -2.15 -5.41 9.63
N PRO A 390 -1.10 -5.02 8.90
CA PRO A 390 -1.25 -4.43 7.58
C PRO A 390 -1.88 -5.40 6.57
N MET A 391 -1.85 -6.70 6.84
CA MET A 391 -2.40 -7.75 5.97
C MET A 391 -3.89 -8.02 6.18
N TYR A 392 -4.46 -7.67 7.34
CA TYR A 392 -5.87 -7.95 7.64
C TYR A 392 -6.69 -6.67 7.59
N VAL A 393 -7.64 -6.59 6.64
CA VAL A 393 -8.55 -5.46 6.45
C VAL A 393 -9.92 -5.81 7.00
N VAL A 394 -10.53 -4.89 7.77
CA VAL A 394 -11.93 -5.04 8.20
C VAL A 394 -12.78 -4.15 7.30
N GLU A 395 -13.38 -4.75 6.28
CA GLU A 395 -14.02 -4.04 5.17
C GLU A 395 -15.06 -2.98 5.62
N ASP A 396 -15.92 -3.32 6.59
CA ASP A 396 -17.02 -2.45 7.04
C ASP A 396 -16.57 -1.15 7.74
N ARG A 397 -15.28 -1.02 8.09
CA ARG A 397 -14.75 0.15 8.80
C ARG A 397 -13.51 0.76 8.15
N THR A 398 -12.97 0.13 7.12
CA THR A 398 -11.73 0.55 6.45
C THR A 398 -12.03 1.09 5.05
N LEU A 399 -11.58 2.31 4.76
CA LEU A 399 -11.55 2.88 3.42
C LEU A 399 -10.22 2.54 2.75
N ARG A 400 -10.26 1.92 1.57
CA ARG A 400 -9.10 1.42 0.81
C ARG A 400 -8.88 2.29 -0.41
N ILE A 401 -7.78 3.03 -0.44
CA ILE A 401 -7.48 4.04 -1.46
C ILE A 401 -6.10 3.72 -2.07
N PRO A 402 -5.95 3.75 -3.40
CA PRO A 402 -4.64 3.70 -4.04
C PRO A 402 -3.97 5.08 -3.99
N ILE A 403 -2.65 5.13 -3.96
CA ILE A 403 -1.89 6.35 -4.20
C ILE A 403 -0.92 6.12 -5.36
N GLU A 404 -0.79 7.13 -6.22
CA GLU A 404 0.18 7.15 -7.30
C GLU A 404 1.53 7.60 -6.74
N GLY A 405 2.50 6.69 -6.68
CA GLY A 405 3.81 6.94 -6.08
C GLY A 405 3.85 6.74 -4.56
N ALA A 406 5.06 6.78 -3.99
CA ALA A 406 5.25 6.68 -2.56
C ALA A 406 4.99 8.03 -1.87
N ILE A 407 4.29 8.02 -0.73
CA ILE A 407 4.24 9.17 0.19
C ILE A 407 5.69 9.48 0.58
N GLN A 408 6.20 10.65 0.19
CA GLN A 408 7.59 11.03 0.46
C GLN A 408 7.76 11.50 1.90
N THR A 409 6.78 12.27 2.39
CA THR A 409 6.77 12.85 3.72
C THR A 409 5.36 13.09 4.22
N ILE A 410 5.21 13.21 5.54
CA ILE A 410 3.99 13.72 6.18
C ILE A 410 4.29 14.95 7.05
N ASP A 411 5.44 15.58 6.81
CA ASP A 411 5.78 16.91 7.32
C ASP A 411 5.13 17.95 6.39
N PRO A 412 4.15 18.74 6.88
CA PRO A 412 3.52 19.78 6.07
C PRO A 412 4.52 20.79 5.49
N GLY A 413 5.64 21.07 6.16
CA GLY A 413 6.66 22.01 5.66
C GLY A 413 7.57 21.44 4.57
N LEU A 414 7.57 20.12 4.35
CA LEU A 414 8.43 19.45 3.36
C LEU A 414 7.63 18.79 2.23
N THR A 415 6.31 18.97 2.22
CA THR A 415 5.40 18.37 1.24
C THR A 415 5.46 19.12 -0.09
N GLU A 416 5.59 18.39 -1.20
CA GLU A 416 5.52 18.94 -2.58
C GLU A 416 4.74 18.06 -3.57
N ASP A 417 4.50 16.78 -3.26
CA ASP A 417 3.79 15.82 -4.11
C ASP A 417 2.34 15.58 -3.66
N MET A 418 1.47 15.18 -4.60
CA MET A 418 0.03 14.98 -4.36
C MET A 418 -0.29 13.93 -3.29
N ALA A 419 0.49 12.85 -3.18
CA ALA A 419 0.24 11.80 -2.19
C ALA A 419 0.54 12.30 -0.78
N SER A 420 1.64 13.05 -0.60
CA SER A 420 1.98 13.70 0.66
C SER A 420 0.97 14.81 1.03
N ILE A 421 0.47 15.58 0.05
CA ILE A 421 -0.59 16.59 0.25
C ILE A 421 -1.89 15.93 0.76
N GLU A 422 -2.33 14.85 0.12
CA GLU A 422 -3.55 14.12 0.49
C GLU A 422 -3.50 13.62 1.94
N VAL A 423 -2.40 12.97 2.31
CA VAL A 423 -2.23 12.42 3.66
C VAL A 423 -2.13 13.55 4.67
N THR A 424 -1.32 14.58 4.40
CA THR A 424 -1.17 15.75 5.28
C THR A 424 -2.51 16.44 5.53
N ALA A 425 -3.41 16.46 4.53
CA ALA A 425 -4.77 16.98 4.68
C ALA A 425 -5.60 16.22 5.73
N GLN A 426 -5.37 14.92 5.92
CA GLN A 426 -6.06 14.12 6.93
C GLN A 426 -5.48 14.31 8.34
N LEU A 427 -4.18 14.59 8.41
CA LEU A 427 -3.41 14.65 9.65
C LEU A 427 -3.45 16.02 10.31
N PHE A 428 -3.44 17.10 9.54
CA PHE A 428 -3.36 18.45 10.10
C PHE A 428 -4.60 19.27 9.75
N LEU A 429 -4.94 20.26 10.56
CA LEU A 429 -5.94 21.27 10.18
C LEU A 429 -5.25 22.42 9.45
N ALA A 430 -5.82 22.89 8.34
CA ALA A 430 -5.46 24.17 7.74
C ALA A 430 -6.31 25.30 8.33
N LEU A 431 -5.85 26.56 8.23
CA LEU A 431 -6.61 27.71 8.73
C LEU A 431 -7.96 27.83 8.03
N THR A 432 -7.93 27.69 6.72
CA THR A 432 -9.10 27.62 5.84
C THR A 432 -9.15 26.27 5.13
N ASN A 433 -10.34 25.90 4.67
CA ASN A 433 -10.56 24.80 3.74
C ASN A 433 -11.14 25.35 2.43
N PHE A 434 -11.41 24.48 1.47
CA PHE A 434 -12.13 24.83 0.25
C PHE A 434 -13.51 24.19 0.24
N ASP A 435 -14.52 24.97 -0.15
CA ASP A 435 -15.85 24.44 -0.42
C ASP A 435 -15.80 23.47 -1.62
N PRO A 436 -16.35 22.25 -1.52
CA PRO A 436 -16.18 21.22 -2.55
C PRO A 436 -16.91 21.51 -3.87
N LYS A 437 -17.78 22.52 -3.92
CA LYS A 437 -18.53 22.89 -5.13
C LYS A 437 -18.01 24.17 -5.76
N THR A 438 -17.75 25.18 -4.94
CA THR A 438 -17.37 26.52 -5.38
C THR A 438 -15.86 26.76 -5.33
N TYR A 439 -15.13 25.90 -4.62
CA TYR A 439 -13.69 26.03 -4.33
C TYR A 439 -13.31 27.33 -3.61
N GLN A 440 -14.29 28.07 -3.07
CA GLN A 440 -14.01 29.27 -2.29
C GLN A 440 -13.44 28.89 -0.92
N PRO A 441 -12.56 29.73 -0.35
CA PRO A 441 -12.07 29.53 1.02
C PRO A 441 -13.23 29.54 2.03
N VAL A 442 -13.27 28.54 2.89
CA VAL A 442 -14.22 28.42 4.01
C VAL A 442 -13.46 28.18 5.33
N PRO A 443 -14.09 28.39 6.49
CA PRO A 443 -13.48 28.10 7.79
C PRO A 443 -12.88 26.68 7.92
N GLY A 444 -11.76 26.58 8.65
CA GLY A 444 -11.04 25.35 8.98
C GLY A 444 -10.66 25.33 10.46
N LEU A 445 -9.37 25.41 10.78
CA LEU A 445 -8.89 25.71 12.14
C LEU A 445 -9.33 27.09 12.59
N ALA A 446 -9.41 28.06 11.66
CA ALA A 446 -10.01 29.34 11.90
C ALA A 446 -11.54 29.23 11.78
N THR A 447 -12.26 29.81 12.73
CA THR A 447 -13.72 29.98 12.70
C THR A 447 -14.18 31.09 11.75
N GLY A 448 -13.27 32.00 11.42
CA GLY A 448 -13.48 33.13 10.51
C GLY A 448 -12.28 34.06 10.51
N TRP A 449 -12.32 35.09 9.67
CA TRP A 449 -11.28 36.12 9.59
C TRP A 449 -11.83 37.50 9.26
N THR A 450 -11.05 38.52 9.60
CA THR A 450 -11.28 39.91 9.19
C THR A 450 -10.12 40.41 8.34
N VAL A 451 -10.40 41.40 7.51
CA VAL A 451 -9.42 42.05 6.61
C VAL A 451 -9.44 43.55 6.89
N SER A 452 -8.27 44.18 6.96
CA SER A 452 -8.15 45.64 7.04
C SER A 452 -8.68 46.34 5.77
N GLU A 453 -9.02 47.62 5.88
CA GLU A 453 -9.53 48.42 4.76
C GLU A 453 -8.57 48.48 3.57
N ASP A 454 -7.25 48.51 3.84
CA ASP A 454 -6.20 48.51 2.82
C ASP A 454 -5.91 47.10 2.25
N GLY A 455 -6.56 46.06 2.77
CA GLY A 455 -6.44 44.69 2.29
C GLY A 455 -5.14 43.97 2.65
N THR A 456 -4.28 44.56 3.50
CA THR A 456 -2.94 44.02 3.80
C THR A 456 -2.85 43.25 5.12
N THR A 457 -3.80 43.45 6.05
CA THR A 457 -3.78 42.79 7.36
C THR A 457 -4.96 41.84 7.49
N TYR A 458 -4.68 40.57 7.81
CA TYR A 458 -5.68 39.53 8.02
C TYR A 458 -5.59 38.99 9.44
N ARG A 459 -6.72 38.87 10.14
CA ARG A 459 -6.80 38.25 11.47
C ARG A 459 -7.69 37.03 11.43
N PHE A 460 -7.15 35.87 11.79
CA PHE A 460 -7.89 34.61 11.85
C PHE A 460 -8.14 34.22 13.30
N ARG A 461 -9.41 34.00 13.64
CA ARG A 461 -9.80 33.53 14.98
C ARG A 461 -9.85 32.02 15.01
N LEU A 462 -8.96 31.39 15.76
CA LEU A 462 -8.84 29.95 15.89
C LEU A 462 -9.93 29.36 16.78
N ARG A 463 -10.23 28.10 16.57
CA ARG A 463 -11.11 27.33 17.44
C ARG A 463 -10.39 26.99 18.77
N GLN A 464 -11.07 27.19 19.89
CA GLN A 464 -10.50 26.96 21.23
C GLN A 464 -10.50 25.50 21.70
N ASP A 465 -11.32 24.66 21.07
CA ASP A 465 -11.45 23.23 21.32
C ASP A 465 -10.62 22.36 20.34
N ALA A 466 -9.82 22.99 19.48
CA ALA A 466 -8.84 22.28 18.67
C ALA A 466 -7.67 21.80 19.54
N LYS A 467 -7.32 20.51 19.43
CA LYS A 467 -6.28 19.87 20.24
C LYS A 467 -5.34 19.02 19.39
N TRP A 468 -4.10 18.94 19.84
CA TRP A 468 -3.15 17.93 19.39
C TRP A 468 -3.49 16.56 19.97
N THR A 469 -2.93 15.50 19.40
CA THR A 469 -3.16 14.11 19.85
C THR A 469 -2.71 13.84 21.28
N ASP A 470 -1.73 14.58 21.80
CA ASP A 470 -1.31 14.54 23.21
C ASP A 470 -2.29 15.26 24.17
N GLY A 471 -3.26 15.99 23.61
CA GLY A 471 -4.29 16.73 24.34
C GLY A 471 -3.99 18.20 24.58
N SER A 472 -2.80 18.69 24.22
CA SER A 472 -2.46 20.12 24.27
C SER A 472 -3.31 20.94 23.28
N PRO A 473 -3.63 22.22 23.58
CA PRO A 473 -4.41 23.06 22.68
C PRO A 473 -3.60 23.45 21.44
N VAL A 474 -4.27 23.58 20.29
CA VAL A 474 -3.68 24.19 19.08
C VAL A 474 -3.82 25.70 19.20
N THR A 475 -2.71 26.44 19.08
CA THR A 475 -2.68 27.90 19.30
C THR A 475 -2.13 28.68 18.11
N ALA A 476 -2.30 30.00 18.12
CA ALA A 476 -1.72 30.89 17.11
C ALA A 476 -0.19 30.83 17.10
N HIS A 477 0.44 30.53 18.23
CA HIS A 477 1.89 30.38 18.35
C HIS A 477 2.43 29.19 17.54
N ASP A 478 1.66 28.11 17.42
CA ASP A 478 2.03 26.94 16.61
C ASP A 478 2.16 27.30 15.12
N ILE A 479 1.32 28.22 14.64
CA ILE A 479 1.31 28.70 13.26
C ILE A 479 2.48 29.65 13.02
N VAL A 480 2.68 30.61 13.92
CA VAL A 480 3.82 31.55 13.85
C VAL A 480 5.14 30.78 13.81
N TRP A 481 5.29 29.80 14.70
CA TRP A 481 6.47 28.95 14.76
C TRP A 481 6.64 28.11 13.48
N ALA A 482 5.57 27.50 12.97
CA ALA A 482 5.62 26.73 11.73
C ALA A 482 6.06 27.58 10.53
N ILE A 483 5.56 28.82 10.41
CA ILE A 483 5.96 29.73 9.34
C ILE A 483 7.42 30.15 9.47
N HIS A 484 7.89 30.47 10.67
CA HIS A 484 9.30 30.76 10.90
C HIS A 484 10.19 29.56 10.54
N ARG A 485 9.80 28.35 10.94
CA ARG A 485 10.49 27.11 10.54
C ARG A 485 10.51 26.96 9.02
N ASN A 486 9.38 27.12 8.35
CA ASN A 486 9.28 26.90 6.91
C ASN A 486 10.04 27.97 6.10
N LEU A 487 10.19 29.18 6.63
CA LEU A 487 11.01 30.23 6.03
C LEU A 487 12.50 30.11 6.38
N ASN A 488 12.88 29.29 7.35
CA ASN A 488 14.29 29.04 7.63
C ASN A 488 14.93 28.24 6.47
N PRO A 489 16.00 28.76 5.83
CA PRO A 489 16.69 28.06 4.75
C PRO A 489 17.19 26.66 5.10
N ASP A 490 17.54 26.43 6.37
CA ASP A 490 18.02 25.13 6.85
C ASP A 490 16.93 24.06 6.79
N THR A 491 15.65 24.45 6.88
CA THR A 491 14.50 23.54 6.74
C THR A 491 14.39 23.01 5.30
N LYS A 492 14.88 23.75 4.30
CA LYS A 492 14.74 23.40 2.87
C LYS A 492 13.28 23.15 2.44
N CYS A 493 12.35 23.96 2.96
CA CYS A 493 10.94 23.90 2.58
C CYS A 493 10.79 24.17 1.07
N PRO A 494 10.30 23.20 0.27
CA PRO A 494 10.19 23.35 -1.19
C PRO A 494 9.22 24.47 -1.58
N TYR A 495 8.22 24.74 -0.74
CA TYR A 495 7.17 25.75 -0.95
C TYR A 495 7.39 27.05 -0.15
N ALA A 496 8.61 27.34 0.31
CA ALA A 496 8.90 28.54 1.11
C ALA A 496 8.52 29.85 0.38
N ASN A 497 8.60 29.86 -0.96
CA ASN A 497 8.22 30.98 -1.81
C ASN A 497 6.75 31.39 -1.68
N VAL A 498 5.84 30.46 -1.37
CA VAL A 498 4.41 30.75 -1.16
C VAL A 498 4.18 31.62 0.09
N LEU A 499 5.13 31.61 1.03
CA LEU A 499 5.10 32.46 2.23
C LEU A 499 5.65 33.87 1.98
N TYR A 500 6.23 34.16 0.80
CA TYR A 500 6.82 35.48 0.48
C TYR A 500 5.80 36.61 0.33
N ILE A 501 4.51 36.26 0.29
CA ILE A 501 3.44 37.25 0.37
C ILE A 501 3.38 37.96 1.73
N LEU A 502 3.90 37.32 2.78
CA LEU A 502 4.02 37.91 4.11
C LEU A 502 5.14 38.94 4.10
N LYS A 503 4.88 40.08 4.76
CA LYS A 503 5.85 41.17 4.89
C LYS A 503 7.19 40.65 5.38
N ASN A 504 8.28 41.04 4.72
CA ASN A 504 9.67 40.67 5.00
C ASN A 504 10.03 39.17 4.85
N ALA A 505 9.09 38.27 4.57
CA ALA A 505 9.37 36.83 4.55
C ALA A 505 10.44 36.42 3.53
N GLN A 506 10.40 37.02 2.32
CA GLN A 506 11.43 36.76 1.31
C GLN A 506 12.81 37.25 1.75
N ALA A 507 12.89 38.41 2.40
CA ALA A 507 14.15 38.97 2.86
C ALA A 507 14.75 38.12 4.00
N VAL A 508 13.90 37.56 4.88
CA VAL A 508 14.32 36.63 5.93
C VAL A 508 14.82 35.32 5.34
N ASN A 509 14.05 34.68 4.45
CA ASN A 509 14.48 33.44 3.82
C ASN A 509 15.78 33.61 3.00
N LYS A 510 15.97 34.75 2.35
CA LYS A 510 17.22 35.05 1.62
C LYS A 510 18.38 35.49 2.53
N GLY A 511 18.22 35.47 3.85
CA GLY A 511 19.23 35.85 4.84
C GLY A 511 19.57 37.34 4.87
N LYS A 512 18.78 38.20 4.19
CA LYS A 512 18.96 39.66 4.20
C LYS A 512 18.50 40.28 5.51
N ILE A 513 17.46 39.70 6.12
CA ILE A 513 17.01 40.01 7.48
C ILE A 513 17.24 38.76 8.32
N LYS A 514 17.92 38.88 9.46
CA LYS A 514 18.21 37.73 10.35
C LYS A 514 17.17 37.56 11.46
N ASP A 515 16.40 38.61 11.73
CA ASP A 515 15.38 38.63 12.77
C ASP A 515 14.04 38.16 12.22
N TYR A 516 13.66 36.93 12.59
CA TYR A 516 12.41 36.29 12.15
C TYR A 516 11.17 36.99 12.72
N SER A 517 11.28 37.77 13.82
CA SER A 517 10.14 38.51 14.37
C SER A 517 9.64 39.63 13.44
N GLN A 518 10.42 39.99 12.42
CA GLN A 518 10.03 40.97 11.41
C GLN A 518 9.16 40.38 10.29
N ILE A 519 9.00 39.05 10.24
CA ILE A 519 8.06 38.41 9.31
C ILE A 519 6.65 38.89 9.67
N GLY A 520 5.83 39.18 8.65
CA GLY A 520 4.44 39.60 8.78
C GLY A 520 3.50 38.50 9.29
N VAL A 521 3.85 37.86 10.41
CA VAL A 521 3.00 36.90 11.13
C VAL A 521 3.23 37.04 12.63
N ARG A 522 2.15 37.14 13.41
CA ARG A 522 2.23 37.13 14.88
C ARG A 522 0.98 36.53 15.51
N ALA A 523 1.15 35.99 16.72
CA ALA A 523 0.03 35.67 17.59
C ALA A 523 -0.42 36.98 18.26
N ALA A 524 -1.61 37.46 17.94
CA ALA A 524 -2.20 38.61 18.62
C ALA A 524 -2.66 38.20 20.05
N ASP A 525 -3.11 36.96 20.18
CA ASP A 525 -3.35 36.22 21.41
C ASP A 525 -3.26 34.71 21.11
N ASP A 526 -3.51 33.84 22.10
CA ASP A 526 -3.39 32.38 21.95
C ASP A 526 -4.29 31.79 20.85
N PHE A 527 -5.40 32.45 20.50
CA PHE A 527 -6.37 31.97 19.53
C PHE A 527 -6.64 32.97 18.40
N THR A 528 -5.75 33.95 18.20
CA THR A 528 -5.84 34.90 17.09
C THR A 528 -4.48 35.05 16.43
N VAL A 529 -4.36 34.59 15.19
CA VAL A 529 -3.16 34.81 14.36
C VAL A 529 -3.40 36.00 13.43
N GLU A 530 -2.47 36.94 13.40
CA GLU A 530 -2.46 38.10 12.52
C GLU A 530 -1.37 37.94 11.46
N PHE A 531 -1.73 38.16 10.20
CA PHE A 531 -0.83 38.21 9.06
C PHE A 531 -0.80 39.62 8.49
N ILE A 532 0.40 40.07 8.11
CA ILE A 532 0.64 41.35 7.43
C ILE A 532 1.30 41.02 6.10
N LEU A 533 0.67 41.43 5.00
CA LEU A 533 1.09 41.13 3.63
C LEU A 533 1.96 42.26 3.04
N GLU A 534 2.75 41.93 2.03
CA GLU A 534 3.49 42.90 1.21
C GLU A 534 2.56 43.78 0.35
N TYR A 535 1.36 43.28 0.04
CA TYR A 535 0.35 43.97 -0.76
C TYR A 535 -1.05 43.37 -0.54
N ALA A 536 -2.08 44.07 -1.00
CA ALA A 536 -3.48 43.67 -0.88
C ALA A 536 -3.82 42.47 -1.77
N ALA A 537 -3.62 41.25 -1.24
CA ALA A 537 -3.86 40.01 -1.97
C ALA A 537 -5.20 39.38 -1.57
N THR A 538 -6.24 39.58 -2.40
CA THR A 538 -7.61 39.06 -2.12
C THR A 538 -7.71 37.53 -2.11
N TYR A 539 -6.74 36.83 -2.69
CA TYR A 539 -6.64 35.38 -2.69
C TYR A 539 -5.92 34.82 -1.44
N PHE A 540 -5.45 35.65 -0.51
CA PHE A 540 -4.71 35.20 0.67
C PHE A 540 -5.47 34.16 1.54
N PRO A 541 -6.79 34.26 1.77
CA PRO A 541 -7.52 33.20 2.47
C PRO A 541 -7.49 31.83 1.79
N ALA A 542 -7.23 31.76 0.47
CA ALA A 542 -7.01 30.50 -0.21
C ALA A 542 -5.62 29.91 0.12
N LEU A 543 -4.59 30.76 0.19
CA LEU A 543 -3.23 30.35 0.55
C LEU A 543 -3.16 29.73 1.95
N THR A 544 -3.91 30.27 2.91
CA THR A 544 -3.93 29.73 4.28
C THR A 544 -4.55 28.34 4.41
N GLY A 545 -5.11 27.80 3.32
CA GLY A 545 -5.57 26.42 3.20
C GLY A 545 -4.46 25.41 2.85
N LEU A 546 -3.32 25.92 2.37
CA LEU A 546 -2.19 25.11 1.91
C LEU A 546 -1.38 24.53 3.07
N TRP A 547 -0.68 23.43 2.80
CA TRP A 547 0.09 22.67 3.78
C TRP A 547 1.17 23.48 4.49
N VAL A 548 1.79 24.45 3.79
CA VAL A 548 2.84 25.31 4.36
C VAL A 548 2.38 26.31 5.43
N TYR A 549 1.06 26.54 5.54
CA TYR A 549 0.46 27.40 6.58
C TYR A 549 -0.07 26.62 7.78
N ARG A 550 0.00 25.29 7.76
CA ARG A 550 -0.55 24.45 8.82
C ARG A 550 0.27 24.60 10.11
N PRO A 551 -0.38 24.61 11.29
CA PRO A 551 0.34 24.59 12.56
C PRO A 551 1.17 23.32 12.67
N LEU A 552 2.29 23.41 13.39
CA LEU A 552 3.17 22.28 13.67
C LEU A 552 3.42 22.19 15.17
N HIS A 553 3.50 20.96 15.69
CA HIS A 553 3.74 20.73 17.11
C HIS A 553 5.23 20.89 17.45
N LYS A 554 5.62 22.11 17.85
CA LYS A 554 7.01 22.49 18.13
C LYS A 554 7.74 21.48 19.01
N GLN A 555 7.15 21.12 20.15
CA GLN A 555 7.80 20.24 21.12
C GLN A 555 8.11 18.85 20.55
N ALA A 556 7.23 18.30 19.70
CA ALA A 556 7.48 17.00 19.09
C ALA A 556 8.65 17.08 18.09
N ILE A 557 8.70 18.14 17.29
CA ILE A 557 9.78 18.34 16.31
C ILE A 557 11.12 18.54 17.02
N GLU A 558 11.18 19.38 18.06
CA GLU A 558 12.40 19.62 18.83
C GLU A 558 12.86 18.36 19.59
N THR A 559 11.94 17.53 20.06
CA THR A 559 12.27 16.30 20.80
C THR A 559 12.77 15.18 19.88
N TYR A 560 12.12 14.97 18.74
CA TYR A 560 12.34 13.78 17.91
C TYR A 560 13.14 14.07 16.62
N GLY A 561 13.43 15.33 16.30
CA GLY A 561 14.19 15.72 15.11
C GLY A 561 13.57 15.12 13.84
N GLU A 562 14.38 14.54 12.96
CA GLU A 562 13.90 13.92 11.71
C GLU A 562 12.85 12.81 11.90
N LYS A 563 12.85 12.15 13.07
CA LYS A 563 11.90 11.07 13.40
C LYS A 563 10.57 11.58 13.93
N TRP A 564 10.35 12.89 14.00
CA TRP A 564 9.11 13.46 14.52
C TRP A 564 7.87 13.01 13.73
N THR A 565 8.03 12.65 12.46
CA THR A 565 6.95 12.14 11.60
C THR A 565 6.70 10.64 11.74
N ASP A 566 7.50 9.90 12.51
CA ASP A 566 7.23 8.48 12.75
C ASP A 566 5.87 8.32 13.46
N PRO A 567 5.05 7.29 13.13
CA PRO A 567 3.73 7.09 13.72
C PRO A 567 3.70 7.08 15.26
N ALA A 568 4.81 6.71 15.91
CA ALA A 568 4.94 6.70 17.37
C ALA A 568 5.20 8.10 17.99
N ASN A 569 5.70 9.05 17.20
CA ASN A 569 6.22 10.34 17.68
C ASN A 569 5.31 11.51 17.28
N ILE A 570 4.72 11.43 16.08
CA ILE A 570 4.01 12.53 15.44
C ILE A 570 2.80 12.98 16.27
N GLN A 571 2.69 14.30 16.46
CA GLN A 571 1.50 14.93 17.02
C GLN A 571 0.70 15.61 15.91
N VAL A 572 -0.58 15.29 15.86
CA VAL A 572 -1.48 15.72 14.78
C VAL A 572 -2.75 16.33 15.36
N ASN A 573 -3.43 17.20 14.62
CA ASN A 573 -4.65 17.88 15.06
C ASN A 573 -5.84 17.72 14.08
N GLY A 574 -5.66 16.93 13.03
CA GLY A 574 -6.66 16.57 12.03
C GLY A 574 -7.53 15.37 12.42
N ALA A 575 -8.40 14.96 11.50
CA ALA A 575 -9.41 13.93 11.73
C ALA A 575 -8.83 12.52 11.89
N TYR A 576 -7.61 12.30 11.39
CA TYR A 576 -6.91 11.03 11.45
C TYR A 576 -5.50 11.18 12.00
N LYS A 577 -4.94 10.07 12.50
CA LYS A 577 -3.53 9.95 12.90
C LYS A 577 -2.89 8.74 12.22
N PRO A 578 -1.61 8.81 11.82
CA PRO A 578 -0.92 7.65 11.28
C PRO A 578 -0.66 6.66 12.42
N VAL A 579 -0.85 5.39 12.12
CA VAL A 579 -0.61 4.32 13.10
C VAL A 579 0.37 3.28 12.57
N TYR A 580 0.49 3.15 11.24
CA TYR A 580 1.46 2.29 10.58
C TYR A 580 1.88 2.90 9.25
N TRP A 581 3.16 2.81 8.91
CA TRP A 581 3.67 3.27 7.63
C TRP A 581 4.80 2.37 7.12
N ASN A 582 4.49 1.60 6.07
CA ASN A 582 5.49 0.95 5.24
C ASN A 582 5.60 1.74 3.93
N LYS A 583 6.71 2.47 3.75
CA LYS A 583 6.92 3.39 2.62
C LYS A 583 6.74 2.73 1.24
N ALA A 584 7.00 1.42 1.14
CA ALA A 584 6.89 0.70 -0.13
C ALA A 584 5.48 0.14 -0.41
N GLN A 585 4.61 0.03 0.60
CA GLN A 585 3.38 -0.77 0.48
C GLN A 585 2.13 -0.01 0.91
N VAL A 586 2.07 0.42 2.17
CA VAL A 586 0.82 0.91 2.76
C VAL A 586 1.07 1.88 3.91
N MET A 587 0.28 2.95 3.94
CA MET A 587 0.09 3.78 5.13
C MET A 587 -1.31 3.56 5.70
N ILE A 588 -1.39 3.38 7.02
CA ILE A 588 -2.65 3.16 7.73
C ILE A 588 -2.87 4.31 8.69
N LEU A 589 -3.99 5.01 8.49
CA LEU A 589 -4.47 6.06 9.36
C LEU A 589 -5.68 5.57 10.13
N ARG A 590 -5.82 6.02 11.38
CA ARG A 590 -7.02 5.80 12.18
C ARG A 590 -7.62 7.10 12.64
N LYS A 591 -8.94 7.08 12.82
CA LYS A 591 -9.70 8.19 13.38
C LYS A 591 -9.03 8.71 14.65
N ASN A 592 -8.84 10.02 14.71
CA ASN A 592 -8.26 10.71 15.84
C ASN A 592 -9.35 11.06 16.86
N PRO A 593 -9.40 10.42 18.04
CA PRO A 593 -10.42 10.73 19.05
C PRO A 593 -10.27 12.11 19.68
N LYS A 594 -9.13 12.81 19.47
CA LYS A 594 -8.89 14.17 19.94
C LYS A 594 -9.26 15.24 18.91
N TYR A 595 -9.63 14.84 17.69
CA TYR A 595 -10.14 15.77 16.68
C TYR A 595 -11.39 16.48 17.19
N TYR A 596 -11.48 17.79 16.94
CA TYR A 596 -12.56 18.63 17.50
C TYR A 596 -13.95 18.12 17.14
N ASP A 597 -14.12 17.60 15.92
CA ASP A 597 -15.37 17.04 15.40
C ASP A 597 -15.28 15.52 15.18
N HIS A 598 -14.56 14.82 16.06
CA HIS A 598 -14.41 13.35 15.97
C HIS A 598 -15.74 12.59 15.94
N LYS A 599 -16.84 13.19 16.45
CA LYS A 599 -18.17 12.56 16.43
C LYS A 599 -18.76 12.47 15.03
N SER A 600 -18.43 13.42 14.15
CA SER A 600 -18.91 13.45 12.76
C SER A 600 -18.08 12.56 11.84
N VAL A 601 -16.84 12.25 12.21
CA VAL A 601 -15.97 11.33 11.47
C VAL A 601 -16.51 9.90 11.59
N ARG A 602 -16.94 9.29 10.47
CA ARG A 602 -17.58 7.96 10.46
C ARG A 602 -16.70 6.83 9.94
N ILE A 603 -15.69 7.14 9.12
CA ILE A 603 -14.72 6.14 8.65
C ILE A 603 -13.64 5.99 9.72
N GLU A 604 -13.48 4.78 10.27
CA GLU A 604 -12.60 4.51 11.41
C GLU A 604 -11.14 4.30 11.00
N GLU A 605 -10.89 3.73 9.82
CA GLU A 605 -9.55 3.45 9.31
C GLU A 605 -9.45 3.81 7.82
N ILE A 606 -8.32 4.39 7.40
CA ILE A 606 -7.97 4.62 6.00
C ILE A 606 -6.69 3.85 5.70
N ARG A 607 -6.65 3.13 4.59
CA ARG A 607 -5.45 2.49 4.07
C ARG A 607 -5.11 3.05 2.70
N TYR A 608 -3.96 3.71 2.62
CA TYR A 608 -3.37 4.19 1.37
C TYR A 608 -2.38 3.15 0.86
N TYR A 609 -2.70 2.51 -0.26
CA TYR A 609 -1.87 1.50 -0.90
C TYR A 609 -1.01 2.13 -1.99
N ASN A 610 0.31 1.96 -1.92
CA ASN A 610 1.22 2.36 -2.99
C ASN A 610 1.09 1.36 -4.15
N ILE A 611 0.40 1.79 -5.21
CA ILE A 611 0.13 0.96 -6.38
C ILE A 611 0.71 1.68 -7.60
N PRO A 612 1.90 1.26 -8.09
CA PRO A 612 2.61 1.97 -9.14
C PRO A 612 1.93 1.93 -10.52
N GLN A 613 1.01 1.00 -10.74
CA GLN A 613 0.43 0.75 -12.06
C GLN A 613 -1.09 0.84 -12.03
N SER A 614 -1.66 1.75 -12.83
CA SER A 614 -3.10 1.94 -12.97
C SER A 614 -3.85 0.68 -13.40
N SER A 615 -3.25 -0.19 -14.21
CA SER A 615 -3.87 -1.47 -14.61
C SER A 615 -4.07 -2.41 -13.41
N VAL A 616 -3.07 -2.50 -12.53
CA VAL A 616 -3.15 -3.27 -11.27
C VAL A 616 -4.20 -2.65 -10.36
N GLY A 617 -4.19 -1.32 -10.19
CA GLY A 617 -5.20 -0.63 -9.38
C GLY A 617 -6.62 -0.85 -9.89
N LEU A 618 -6.83 -0.86 -11.21
CA LEU A 618 -8.15 -1.10 -11.80
C LEU A 618 -8.63 -2.53 -11.51
N GLU A 619 -7.73 -3.51 -11.58
CA GLU A 619 -8.06 -4.89 -11.26
C GLU A 619 -8.35 -5.08 -9.76
N MET A 620 -7.55 -4.48 -8.88
CA MET A 620 -7.81 -4.44 -7.44
C MET A 620 -9.18 -3.80 -7.13
N TYR A 621 -9.52 -2.70 -7.79
CA TYR A 621 -10.83 -2.08 -7.66
C TYR A 621 -11.97 -3.01 -8.12
N ARG A 622 -11.81 -3.72 -9.25
CA ARG A 622 -12.78 -4.70 -9.74
C ARG A 622 -12.97 -5.87 -8.76
N ASN A 623 -11.88 -6.29 -8.10
CA ASN A 623 -11.85 -7.35 -7.09
C ASN A 623 -12.27 -6.88 -5.68
N ASN A 624 -12.80 -5.66 -5.54
CA ASN A 624 -13.20 -5.04 -4.26
C ASN A 624 -12.05 -4.90 -3.24
N GLU A 625 -10.81 -4.83 -3.69
CA GLU A 625 -9.65 -4.55 -2.85
C GLU A 625 -9.40 -3.04 -2.69
N LEU A 626 -10.04 -2.21 -3.52
CA LEU A 626 -10.07 -0.75 -3.43
C LEU A 626 -11.51 -0.24 -3.47
N ASP A 627 -11.75 0.87 -2.77
CA ASP A 627 -13.06 1.54 -2.72
C ASP A 627 -13.16 2.73 -3.65
N ILE A 628 -12.01 3.33 -3.96
CA ILE A 628 -11.90 4.49 -4.84
C ILE A 628 -10.72 4.26 -5.77
N MET A 629 -10.84 4.67 -7.03
CA MET A 629 -9.73 4.78 -7.96
C MET A 629 -9.93 6.02 -8.83
N GLY A 630 -8.84 6.62 -9.30
CA GLY A 630 -8.87 7.79 -10.17
C GLY A 630 -8.88 9.11 -9.40
N GLY A 631 -9.27 10.20 -10.07
CA GLY A 631 -9.22 11.55 -9.49
C GLY A 631 -7.78 11.99 -9.18
N SER A 632 -7.56 12.45 -7.94
CA SER A 632 -6.22 12.82 -7.43
C SER A 632 -5.45 11.63 -6.83
N TYR A 633 -6.02 10.44 -6.88
CA TYR A 633 -5.40 9.19 -6.45
C TYR A 633 -4.67 8.54 -7.64
N LEU A 634 -4.74 7.22 -7.79
CA LEU A 634 -4.20 6.53 -8.96
C LEU A 634 -5.10 6.69 -10.20
N LYS A 635 -4.63 7.42 -11.22
CA LYS A 635 -5.38 7.71 -12.46
C LYS A 635 -5.89 6.43 -13.14
N LEU A 636 -7.09 6.48 -13.73
CA LEU A 636 -7.63 5.37 -14.53
C LEU A 636 -6.84 5.22 -15.84
N PRO A 637 -6.59 4.00 -16.35
CA PRO A 637 -6.01 3.82 -17.67
C PRO A 637 -6.93 4.42 -18.74
N PHE A 638 -6.46 5.42 -19.51
CA PHE A 638 -7.28 6.10 -20.53
C PHE A 638 -7.90 5.11 -21.54
N ALA A 639 -7.16 4.07 -21.91
CA ALA A 639 -7.63 3.03 -22.83
C ALA A 639 -8.83 2.23 -22.30
N GLU A 640 -8.99 2.13 -20.98
CA GLU A 640 -10.07 1.39 -20.33
C GLU A 640 -11.33 2.24 -20.09
N ILE A 641 -11.25 3.57 -20.21
CA ILE A 641 -12.40 4.46 -19.96
C ILE A 641 -13.62 4.09 -20.84
N PRO A 642 -13.48 3.83 -22.16
CA PRO A 642 -14.61 3.37 -22.96
C PRO A 642 -15.23 2.07 -22.44
N ASN A 643 -14.40 1.10 -22.02
CA ASN A 643 -14.86 -0.18 -21.46
C ASN A 643 -15.59 0.01 -20.13
N ILE A 644 -15.05 0.87 -19.25
CA ILE A 644 -15.66 1.25 -17.97
C ILE A 644 -17.03 1.91 -18.20
N LYS A 645 -17.13 2.81 -19.18
CA LYS A 645 -18.40 3.44 -19.57
C LYS A 645 -19.36 2.46 -20.23
N ALA A 646 -18.87 1.41 -20.89
CA ALA A 646 -19.70 0.41 -21.57
C ALA A 646 -20.28 -0.63 -20.60
N ASP A 647 -19.52 -1.03 -19.58
CA ASP A 647 -19.91 -2.01 -18.57
C ASP A 647 -21.00 -1.45 -17.62
N PRO A 648 -22.17 -2.10 -17.48
CA PRO A 648 -23.26 -1.58 -16.64
C PRO A 648 -22.88 -1.40 -15.17
N LYS A 649 -22.07 -2.30 -14.60
CA LYS A 649 -21.65 -2.22 -13.19
C LYS A 649 -20.73 -1.03 -12.98
N SER A 650 -19.65 -0.96 -13.74
CA SER A 650 -18.66 0.12 -13.63
C SER A 650 -19.22 1.49 -14.04
N ARG A 651 -20.19 1.53 -14.97
CA ARG A 651 -20.89 2.77 -15.36
C ARG A 651 -21.60 3.43 -14.19
N GLY A 652 -22.20 2.65 -13.28
CA GLY A 652 -22.85 3.19 -12.08
C GLY A 652 -21.86 3.70 -11.02
N GLU A 653 -20.62 3.22 -11.05
CA GLU A 653 -19.53 3.59 -10.13
C GLU A 653 -18.66 4.73 -10.69
N TYR A 654 -18.76 5.00 -12.00
CA TYR A 654 -17.93 5.96 -12.71
C TYR A 654 -18.49 7.38 -12.68
N SER A 655 -17.60 8.36 -12.46
CA SER A 655 -17.93 9.77 -12.67
C SER A 655 -16.76 10.55 -13.28
N GLN A 656 -17.10 11.64 -13.96
CA GLN A 656 -16.15 12.67 -14.39
C GLN A 656 -16.33 13.91 -13.52
N GLN A 657 -15.25 14.38 -12.93
CA GLN A 657 -15.26 15.51 -12.00
C GLN A 657 -14.31 16.62 -12.49
N PRO A 658 -14.53 17.88 -12.08
CA PRO A 658 -13.57 18.96 -12.33
C PRO A 658 -12.18 18.62 -11.80
N HIS A 659 -11.16 19.02 -12.56
CA HIS A 659 -9.76 18.90 -12.16
C HIS A 659 -9.04 20.14 -12.68
N PHE A 660 -8.38 20.90 -11.79
CA PHE A 660 -7.80 22.18 -12.17
C PHE A 660 -6.34 21.99 -12.59
N ALA A 661 -6.16 21.34 -13.73
CA ALA A 661 -4.84 21.07 -14.27
C ALA A 661 -4.77 21.25 -15.79
N ILE A 662 -3.56 21.55 -16.26
CA ILE A 662 -3.25 21.75 -17.67
C ILE A 662 -2.11 20.83 -18.09
N TYR A 663 -2.24 20.26 -19.29
CA TYR A 663 -1.15 19.64 -20.02
C TYR A 663 -0.74 20.56 -21.16
N ALA A 664 0.50 21.04 -21.13
CA ALA A 664 1.09 21.91 -22.15
C ALA A 664 2.51 21.47 -22.52
N TYR A 665 3.08 22.13 -23.53
CA TYR A 665 4.51 22.14 -23.79
C TYR A 665 5.05 23.56 -23.68
N GLY A 666 6.17 23.73 -22.98
CA GLY A 666 6.88 25.00 -22.88
C GLY A 666 8.11 25.01 -23.77
N PHE A 667 8.37 26.13 -24.45
CA PHE A 667 9.62 26.33 -25.20
C PHE A 667 10.66 26.98 -24.31
N ASP A 668 11.87 26.42 -24.24
CA ASP A 668 12.98 27.18 -23.67
C ASP A 668 13.39 28.28 -24.65
N VAL A 669 12.92 29.50 -24.43
CA VAL A 669 13.12 30.60 -25.39
C VAL A 669 14.57 31.09 -25.46
N ARG A 670 15.47 30.53 -24.63
CA ARG A 670 16.92 30.77 -24.71
C ARG A 670 17.57 29.93 -25.81
N ARG A 671 16.91 28.87 -26.29
CA ARG A 671 17.46 27.94 -27.28
C ARG A 671 17.33 28.50 -28.70
N PRO A 672 18.35 28.28 -29.57
CA PRO A 672 18.28 28.65 -30.98
C PRO A 672 17.04 28.08 -31.67
N VAL A 673 16.60 28.74 -32.75
CA VAL A 673 15.38 28.48 -33.54
C VAL A 673 14.05 28.64 -32.80
N VAL A 674 13.90 28.13 -31.57
CA VAL A 674 12.68 28.31 -30.76
C VAL A 674 12.63 29.64 -30.00
N ASN A 675 13.75 30.37 -29.94
CA ASN A 675 13.77 31.79 -29.56
C ASN A 675 12.97 32.69 -30.53
N ASN A 676 12.73 32.24 -31.77
CA ASN A 676 11.91 32.95 -32.75
C ASN A 676 10.41 32.70 -32.51
N VAL A 677 9.66 33.76 -32.21
CA VAL A 677 8.21 33.70 -31.97
C VAL A 677 7.42 33.10 -33.13
N LEU A 678 7.83 33.31 -34.38
CA LEU A 678 7.14 32.76 -35.55
C LEU A 678 7.30 31.24 -35.64
N VAL A 679 8.43 30.68 -35.18
CA VAL A 679 8.64 29.23 -35.08
C VAL A 679 7.71 28.65 -34.03
N ARG A 680 7.65 29.24 -32.83
CA ARG A 680 6.74 28.78 -31.76
C ARG A 680 5.27 28.83 -32.17
N LYS A 681 4.85 29.93 -32.83
CA LYS A 681 3.50 30.06 -33.41
C LYS A 681 3.20 28.99 -34.44
N ALA A 682 4.16 28.72 -35.34
CA ALA A 682 4.01 27.68 -36.35
C ALA A 682 3.82 26.30 -35.71
N ILE A 683 4.67 25.91 -34.77
CA ILE A 683 4.57 24.63 -34.07
C ILE A 683 3.22 24.51 -33.34
N SER A 684 2.79 25.54 -32.59
CA SER A 684 1.50 25.51 -31.88
C SER A 684 0.29 25.36 -32.81
N ALA A 685 0.31 26.02 -33.99
CA ALA A 685 -0.75 25.93 -34.99
C ALA A 685 -0.72 24.62 -35.81
N ALA A 686 0.39 23.88 -35.81
CA ALA A 686 0.48 22.57 -36.46
C ALA A 686 -0.11 21.43 -35.61
N ILE A 687 -0.43 21.68 -34.34
CA ILE A 687 -0.92 20.65 -33.41
C ILE A 687 -2.45 20.63 -33.37
N ASN A 688 -3.05 19.51 -33.78
CA ASN A 688 -4.49 19.27 -33.66
C ASN A 688 -4.83 18.68 -32.29
N ARG A 689 -5.29 19.55 -31.38
CA ARG A 689 -5.61 19.21 -29.99
C ARG A 689 -6.83 18.32 -29.86
N GLU A 690 -7.84 18.53 -30.70
CA GLU A 690 -9.06 17.71 -30.73
C GLU A 690 -8.70 16.27 -31.09
N LEU A 691 -7.86 16.07 -32.10
CA LEU A 691 -7.40 14.75 -32.51
C LEU A 691 -6.60 14.04 -31.41
N ILE A 692 -5.72 14.75 -30.70
CA ILE A 692 -4.97 14.20 -29.56
C ILE A 692 -5.94 13.75 -28.45
N VAL A 693 -6.91 14.60 -28.09
CA VAL A 693 -7.90 14.29 -27.06
C VAL A 693 -8.74 13.07 -27.45
N ASP A 694 -9.24 13.02 -28.68
CA ASP A 694 -10.17 11.99 -29.13
C ASP A 694 -9.49 10.63 -29.34
N LEU A 695 -8.30 10.60 -29.96
CA LEU A 695 -7.63 9.35 -30.30
C LEU A 695 -6.79 8.77 -29.16
N ILE A 696 -6.20 9.62 -28.32
CA ILE A 696 -5.25 9.18 -27.29
C ILE A 696 -5.91 9.16 -25.91
N LEU A 697 -6.53 10.27 -25.51
CA LEU A 697 -7.05 10.41 -24.14
C LEU A 697 -8.39 9.69 -23.96
N LYS A 698 -9.23 9.60 -25.01
CA LYS A 698 -10.49 8.81 -25.07
C LYS A 698 -11.46 9.04 -23.89
N GLY A 699 -11.26 10.14 -23.17
CA GLY A 699 -11.75 10.33 -21.80
C GLY A 699 -12.41 11.69 -21.56
N GLY A 700 -12.58 12.58 -22.53
CA GLY A 700 -13.30 13.84 -22.28
C GLY A 700 -12.50 14.90 -21.51
N ALA A 701 -11.16 14.81 -21.57
CA ALA A 701 -10.30 15.98 -21.45
C ALA A 701 -10.75 17.06 -22.45
N LYS A 702 -10.49 18.33 -22.15
CA LYS A 702 -10.95 19.45 -23.01
C LYS A 702 -9.76 20.05 -23.75
N PRO A 703 -9.80 20.21 -25.09
CA PRO A 703 -8.75 20.91 -25.83
C PRO A 703 -8.48 22.30 -25.24
N ALA A 704 -7.21 22.63 -25.05
CA ALA A 704 -6.79 23.88 -24.41
C ALA A 704 -6.05 24.78 -25.41
N THR A 705 -6.39 26.07 -25.42
CA THR A 705 -5.63 27.12 -26.14
C THR A 705 -5.05 28.17 -25.20
N THR A 706 -5.40 28.11 -23.92
CA THR A 706 -4.95 28.97 -22.81
C THR A 706 -4.31 28.11 -21.72
N PHE A 707 -3.47 28.71 -20.88
CA PHE A 707 -2.72 27.98 -19.87
C PHE A 707 -3.56 27.71 -18.61
N THR A 708 -4.33 28.69 -18.16
CA THR A 708 -5.17 28.59 -16.96
C THR A 708 -6.50 27.88 -17.28
N PRO A 709 -6.88 26.81 -16.55
CA PRO A 709 -8.18 26.16 -16.71
C PRO A 709 -9.37 27.13 -16.57
N PRO A 710 -10.41 27.05 -17.41
CA PRO A 710 -11.51 28.04 -17.41
C PRO A 710 -12.32 28.09 -16.11
N ALA A 711 -12.30 27.01 -15.32
CA ALA A 711 -13.01 26.93 -14.04
C ALA A 711 -12.27 27.63 -12.89
N VAL A 712 -10.99 27.97 -13.08
CA VAL A 712 -10.17 28.73 -12.12
C VAL A 712 -10.51 30.21 -12.24
N PHE A 713 -10.52 30.96 -11.14
CA PHE A 713 -10.79 32.41 -11.19
C PHE A 713 -9.76 33.10 -12.10
N GLY A 714 -10.23 33.84 -13.11
CA GLY A 714 -9.34 34.49 -14.09
C GLY A 714 -8.95 33.62 -15.27
N GLY A 715 -9.32 32.34 -15.27
CA GLY A 715 -9.19 31.46 -16.43
C GLY A 715 -10.05 31.93 -17.60
N VAL A 716 -9.60 31.61 -18.82
CA VAL A 716 -10.25 32.03 -20.06
C VAL A 716 -10.69 30.79 -20.82
N ASP A 717 -12.00 30.72 -21.15
CA ASP A 717 -12.53 29.63 -21.97
C ASP A 717 -11.95 29.73 -23.40
N PRO A 718 -11.40 28.66 -23.98
CA PRO A 718 -10.96 28.63 -25.38
C PRO A 718 -11.99 29.19 -26.37
N LYS A 719 -13.30 29.05 -26.09
CA LYS A 719 -14.41 29.59 -26.91
C LYS A 719 -14.37 31.12 -27.05
N ASP A 720 -13.72 31.82 -26.12
CA ASP A 720 -13.52 33.28 -26.19
C ASP A 720 -12.49 33.69 -27.26
N GLY A 721 -11.89 32.72 -27.97
CA GLY A 721 -11.00 32.98 -29.10
C GLY A 721 -9.58 33.40 -28.71
N VAL A 722 -9.17 33.15 -27.46
CA VAL A 722 -7.79 33.41 -27.00
C VAL A 722 -6.91 32.19 -27.22
N GLY A 723 -5.70 32.42 -27.74
CA GLY A 723 -4.69 31.39 -27.98
C GLY A 723 -4.72 30.81 -29.39
N ILE A 724 -3.64 30.12 -29.76
CA ILE A 724 -3.48 29.60 -31.13
C ILE A 724 -4.28 28.30 -31.32
N ARG A 725 -5.11 28.30 -32.36
CA ARG A 725 -5.86 27.13 -32.82
C ARG A 725 -5.11 26.40 -33.93
N PHE A 726 -5.50 25.14 -34.14
CA PHE A 726 -4.98 24.32 -35.24
C PHE A 726 -5.27 24.99 -36.59
N ASN A 727 -4.21 25.34 -37.32
CA ASN A 727 -4.27 25.95 -38.65
C ASN A 727 -2.94 25.70 -39.39
N PRO A 728 -2.81 24.55 -40.08
CA PRO A 728 -1.55 24.16 -40.71
C PRO A 728 -1.13 25.10 -41.86
N ASP A 729 -2.08 25.76 -42.53
CA ASP A 729 -1.77 26.77 -43.55
C ASP A 729 -1.09 27.99 -42.94
N GLN A 730 -1.64 28.51 -41.85
CA GLN A 730 -1.05 29.63 -41.13
C GLN A 730 0.28 29.24 -40.49
N ALA A 731 0.40 28.01 -40.00
CA ALA A 731 1.63 27.45 -39.46
C ALA A 731 2.76 27.49 -40.50
N ARG A 732 2.53 27.00 -41.72
CA ARG A 732 3.50 27.08 -42.83
C ARG A 732 3.88 28.50 -43.19
N LYS A 733 2.91 29.44 -43.20
CA LYS A 733 3.17 30.86 -43.46
C LYS A 733 4.09 31.47 -42.41
N TRP A 734 3.86 31.18 -41.12
CA TRP A 734 4.74 31.66 -40.05
C TRP A 734 6.14 31.04 -40.13
N LEU A 735 6.24 29.74 -40.39
CA LEU A 735 7.53 29.07 -40.53
C LEU A 735 8.33 29.61 -41.74
N SER A 736 7.66 29.86 -42.87
CA SER A 736 8.28 30.50 -44.04
C SER A 736 8.78 31.91 -43.72
N LYS A 737 7.99 32.71 -42.99
CA LYS A 737 8.41 34.05 -42.54
C LYS A 737 9.55 33.99 -41.51
N ALA A 738 9.68 32.89 -40.78
CA ALA A 738 10.80 32.64 -39.88
C ALA A 738 12.11 32.25 -40.61
N GLY A 739 12.08 32.11 -41.94
CA GLY A 739 13.23 31.76 -42.77
C GLY A 739 13.29 30.30 -43.21
N TYR A 740 12.26 29.49 -42.93
CA TYR A 740 12.25 28.05 -43.18
C TYR A 740 11.07 27.62 -44.07
N PRO A 741 10.98 28.10 -45.34
CA PRO A 741 9.90 27.74 -46.24
C PRO A 741 9.83 26.22 -46.46
N GLY A 742 8.69 25.62 -46.10
CA GLY A 742 8.50 24.16 -46.17
C GLY A 742 9.44 23.36 -45.26
N GLY A 743 9.94 23.95 -44.18
CA GLY A 743 10.87 23.31 -43.24
C GLY A 743 12.30 23.17 -43.76
N LYS A 744 12.61 23.66 -44.96
CA LYS A 744 13.95 23.54 -45.55
C LYS A 744 14.99 24.25 -44.68
N GLY A 745 16.04 23.52 -44.31
CA GLY A 745 17.15 24.04 -43.48
C GLY A 745 16.81 24.20 -42.00
N PHE A 746 15.63 23.76 -41.54
CA PHE A 746 15.29 23.78 -40.13
C PHE A 746 16.04 22.65 -39.39
N PRO A 747 16.76 22.93 -38.29
CA PRO A 747 17.50 21.90 -37.56
C PRO A 747 16.55 20.97 -36.79
N GLU A 748 17.03 19.77 -36.46
CA GLU A 748 16.30 18.91 -35.51
C GLU A 748 16.22 19.60 -34.14
N ILE A 749 15.03 19.56 -33.53
CA ILE A 749 14.79 20.09 -32.18
C ILE A 749 14.48 18.96 -31.21
N THR A 750 14.74 19.17 -29.92
CA THR A 750 14.51 18.16 -28.88
C THR A 750 13.26 18.47 -28.06
N LEU A 751 12.43 17.46 -27.82
CA LEU A 751 11.26 17.49 -26.93
C LEU A 751 11.49 16.53 -25.76
N TRP A 752 11.65 17.07 -24.55
CA TRP A 752 11.72 16.26 -23.33
C TRP A 752 10.36 16.01 -22.71
N HIS A 753 10.13 14.80 -22.21
CA HIS A 753 8.94 14.49 -21.43
C HIS A 753 9.25 13.48 -20.30
N PRO A 754 8.41 13.41 -19.25
CA PRO A 754 8.53 12.34 -18.27
C PRO A 754 8.33 10.97 -18.91
N ALA A 755 9.08 9.98 -18.44
CA ALA A 755 9.00 8.59 -18.88
C ALA A 755 7.68 7.97 -18.41
N SER A 756 6.64 8.08 -19.23
CA SER A 756 5.38 7.34 -19.09
C SER A 756 4.77 7.06 -20.45
N GLU A 757 4.01 5.97 -20.54
CA GLU A 757 3.32 5.56 -21.78
C GLU A 757 2.41 6.67 -22.34
N ASN A 758 1.72 7.41 -21.46
CA ASN A 758 0.82 8.47 -21.89
C ASN A 758 1.59 9.68 -22.44
N HIS A 759 2.66 10.10 -21.76
CA HIS A 759 3.50 11.21 -22.22
C HIS A 759 4.17 10.89 -23.56
N GLU A 760 4.69 9.67 -23.70
CA GLU A 760 5.30 9.17 -24.94
C GLU A 760 4.31 9.24 -26.11
N ARG A 761 3.08 8.69 -25.95
CA ARG A 761 2.06 8.71 -27.00
C ARG A 761 1.66 10.14 -27.42
N ILE A 762 1.51 11.05 -26.46
CA ILE A 762 1.19 12.47 -26.76
C ILE A 762 2.36 13.13 -27.47
N ALA A 763 3.59 12.90 -27.03
CA ALA A 763 4.79 13.46 -27.64
C ALA A 763 5.00 12.95 -29.09
N GLN A 764 4.75 11.66 -29.34
CA GLN A 764 4.75 11.07 -30.69
C GLN A 764 3.68 11.69 -31.60
N ALA A 765 2.49 11.98 -31.08
CA ALA A 765 1.44 12.65 -31.85
C ALA A 765 1.80 14.10 -32.20
N VAL A 766 2.46 14.82 -31.29
CA VAL A 766 3.02 16.15 -31.54
C VAL A 766 4.14 16.08 -32.58
N GLN A 767 5.08 15.16 -32.43
CA GLN A 767 6.16 14.91 -33.40
C GLN A 767 5.60 14.63 -34.80
N ALA A 768 4.63 13.71 -34.91
CA ALA A 768 4.00 13.36 -36.18
C ALA A 768 3.27 14.55 -36.82
N SER A 769 2.54 15.33 -36.02
CA SER A 769 1.82 16.52 -36.50
C SER A 769 2.78 17.58 -37.05
N VAL A 770 3.84 17.88 -36.29
CA VAL A 770 4.85 18.87 -36.67
C VAL A 770 5.65 18.40 -37.88
N SER A 771 6.06 17.13 -37.93
CA SER A 771 6.72 16.55 -39.10
C SER A 771 5.84 16.63 -40.36
N HIS A 772 4.58 16.22 -40.26
CA HIS A 772 3.66 16.19 -41.40
C HIS A 772 3.35 17.59 -41.95
N TYR A 773 3.01 18.57 -41.10
CA TYR A 773 2.57 19.88 -41.56
C TYR A 773 3.69 20.88 -41.82
N LEU A 774 4.83 20.73 -41.15
CA LEU A 774 5.94 21.69 -41.17
C LEU A 774 7.26 21.11 -41.67
N ASN A 775 7.39 19.79 -41.83
CA ASN A 775 8.61 19.10 -42.23
C ASN A 775 9.79 19.40 -41.27
N ILE A 776 9.50 19.42 -39.96
CA ILE A 776 10.48 19.60 -38.88
C ILE A 776 10.70 18.26 -38.18
N SER A 777 11.97 17.88 -37.96
CA SER A 777 12.32 16.71 -37.13
C SER A 777 12.29 17.11 -35.65
N ILE A 778 11.63 16.29 -34.83
CA ILE A 778 11.66 16.42 -33.37
C ILE A 778 12.26 15.12 -32.81
N LYS A 779 13.32 15.23 -32.00
CA LYS A 779 13.85 14.13 -31.20
C LYS A 779 13.11 14.06 -29.87
N LEU A 780 12.48 12.94 -29.57
CA LEU A 780 11.82 12.70 -28.28
C LEU A 780 12.84 12.12 -27.28
N GLU A 781 12.88 12.67 -26.07
CA GLU A 781 13.67 12.09 -24.98
C GLU A 781 12.82 11.97 -23.71
N ALA A 782 12.63 10.72 -23.29
CA ALA A 782 11.99 10.38 -22.03
C ALA A 782 13.00 10.48 -20.87
N LYS A 783 12.57 11.06 -19.75
CA LYS A 783 13.37 11.17 -18.51
C LYS A 783 12.59 10.66 -17.31
N GLU A 784 13.27 10.07 -16.33
CA GLU A 784 12.66 9.80 -15.02
C GLU A 784 12.08 11.10 -14.44
N PHE A 785 10.94 11.06 -13.76
CA PHE A 785 10.18 12.25 -13.39
C PHE A 785 10.95 13.24 -12.51
N ASN A 786 11.67 12.78 -11.48
CA ASN A 786 12.45 13.66 -10.63
C ASN A 786 13.67 14.24 -11.37
N GLU A 787 14.33 13.43 -12.19
CA GLU A 787 15.38 13.91 -13.09
C GLU A 787 14.83 14.97 -14.06
N PHE A 788 13.65 14.75 -14.63
CA PHE A 788 12.97 15.67 -15.54
C PHE A 788 12.68 17.03 -14.88
N LEU A 789 12.10 17.03 -13.67
CA LEU A 789 11.81 18.27 -12.94
C LEU A 789 13.10 19.04 -12.62
N LYS A 790 14.13 18.35 -12.15
CA LYS A 790 15.43 18.95 -11.87
C LYS A 790 16.07 19.51 -13.14
N ALA A 791 16.12 18.74 -14.21
CA ALA A 791 16.79 19.11 -15.44
C ALA A 791 16.09 20.29 -16.13
N THR A 792 14.76 20.31 -16.19
CA THR A 792 13.98 21.42 -16.78
C THR A 792 14.04 22.71 -15.97
N SER A 793 14.42 22.65 -14.69
CA SER A 793 14.58 23.85 -13.84
C SER A 793 15.95 24.52 -14.01
N LEU A 794 16.90 23.89 -14.71
CA LEU A 794 18.23 24.45 -14.91
C LEU A 794 18.23 25.46 -16.08
N PRO A 795 18.89 26.62 -15.91
CA PRO A 795 18.96 27.61 -16.98
C PRO A 795 19.65 27.15 -18.26
N ASP A 796 20.52 26.16 -18.16
CA ASP A 796 21.33 25.60 -19.24
C ASP A 796 20.77 24.26 -19.78
N ASN A 797 19.53 23.88 -19.44
CA ASN A 797 18.91 22.64 -19.95
C ASN A 797 18.88 22.64 -21.50
N PRO A 798 19.41 21.61 -22.19
CA PRO A 798 19.59 21.62 -23.64
C PRO A 798 18.32 21.38 -24.47
N ALA A 799 17.15 21.16 -23.85
CA ALA A 799 15.92 20.89 -24.59
C ALA A 799 15.33 22.16 -25.20
N ASP A 800 14.91 22.10 -26.47
CA ASP A 800 14.22 23.21 -27.14
C ASP A 800 12.78 23.36 -26.62
N MET A 801 12.13 22.23 -26.31
CA MET A 801 10.79 22.16 -25.77
C MET A 801 10.69 21.03 -24.75
N PHE A 802 9.82 21.18 -23.75
CA PHE A 802 9.55 20.11 -22.79
C PHE A 802 8.10 20.13 -22.32
N GLN A 803 7.63 18.96 -21.86
CA GLN A 803 6.30 18.82 -21.27
C GLN A 803 6.17 19.75 -20.05
N TYR A 804 5.08 20.50 -19.99
CA TYR A 804 4.79 21.43 -18.91
C TYR A 804 3.39 21.19 -18.39
N GLY A 805 3.30 20.46 -17.28
CA GLY A 805 2.07 20.27 -16.52
C GLY A 805 2.01 21.21 -15.31
N TRP A 806 0.80 21.66 -14.95
CA TRP A 806 0.55 22.34 -13.68
C TRP A 806 -0.81 21.95 -13.12
N PHE A 807 -0.88 21.78 -11.80
CA PHE A 807 -2.10 21.56 -11.02
C PHE A 807 -2.31 22.78 -10.12
N ALA A 808 -3.55 23.26 -9.99
CA ALA A 808 -3.83 24.41 -9.16
C ALA A 808 -3.58 24.10 -7.68
N ASP A 809 -2.76 24.91 -7.01
CA ASP A 809 -2.64 24.89 -5.55
C ASP A 809 -3.86 25.59 -4.92
N TYR A 810 -4.27 26.70 -5.53
CA TYR A 810 -5.45 27.48 -5.16
C TYR A 810 -6.16 27.99 -6.43
N PRO A 811 -7.48 28.27 -6.37
CA PRO A 811 -8.30 28.41 -7.57
C PRO A 811 -8.27 29.83 -8.13
N ASP A 812 -7.07 30.35 -8.38
CA ASP A 812 -6.83 31.68 -8.95
C ASP A 812 -5.75 31.63 -10.05
N ALA A 813 -5.95 32.37 -11.14
CA ALA A 813 -5.04 32.44 -12.28
C ALA A 813 -3.64 32.96 -11.88
N ASN A 814 -3.50 33.61 -10.73
CA ASN A 814 -2.20 33.96 -10.17
C ASN A 814 -1.25 32.75 -10.04
N ASN A 815 -1.77 31.60 -9.60
CA ASN A 815 -1.00 30.37 -9.40
C ASN A 815 -0.46 29.80 -10.72
N PHE A 816 -1.16 30.02 -11.82
CA PHE A 816 -0.73 29.59 -13.15
C PHE A 816 0.16 30.64 -13.83
N LEU A 817 -0.27 31.89 -13.88
CA LEU A 817 0.39 32.91 -14.71
C LEU A 817 1.55 33.56 -13.97
N SER A 818 1.37 34.01 -12.73
CA SER A 818 2.43 34.73 -12.02
C SER A 818 3.43 33.75 -11.41
N GLU A 819 2.96 32.78 -10.61
CA GLU A 819 3.83 31.88 -9.87
C GLU A 819 4.63 30.91 -10.73
N GLN A 820 4.18 30.62 -11.97
CA GLN A 820 4.94 29.80 -12.91
C GLN A 820 5.77 30.62 -13.89
N LEU A 821 5.29 31.79 -14.34
CA LEU A 821 5.84 32.46 -15.54
C LEU A 821 6.31 33.91 -15.31
N HIS A 822 6.12 34.51 -14.14
CA HIS A 822 6.62 35.85 -13.88
C HIS A 822 8.17 35.89 -13.92
N PRO A 823 8.80 36.64 -14.84
CA PRO A 823 10.24 36.52 -15.14
C PRO A 823 11.18 36.87 -13.98
N LEU A 824 10.70 37.62 -12.99
CA LEU A 824 11.49 38.06 -11.84
C LEU A 824 11.05 37.45 -10.48
N LYS A 825 9.89 36.77 -10.45
CA LYS A 825 9.24 36.36 -9.20
C LYS A 825 8.95 34.85 -9.13
N SER A 826 9.06 34.13 -10.24
CA SER A 826 8.87 32.68 -10.29
C SER A 826 10.16 31.94 -10.63
N GLY A 827 10.10 30.60 -10.56
CA GLY A 827 11.13 29.71 -11.07
C GLY A 827 11.17 29.59 -12.60
N ASN A 828 10.30 30.31 -13.33
CA ASN A 828 10.13 30.34 -14.80
C ASN A 828 11.11 29.46 -15.60
N ARG A 829 10.74 28.17 -15.72
CA ARG A 829 11.59 27.14 -16.32
C ARG A 829 11.86 27.35 -17.81
N ILE A 830 10.97 28.07 -18.50
CA ILE A 830 11.07 28.32 -19.95
C ILE A 830 11.95 29.52 -20.32
N GLY A 831 12.50 30.23 -19.32
CA GLY A 831 13.41 31.37 -19.54
C GLY A 831 12.75 32.57 -20.23
N TRP A 832 11.42 32.61 -20.31
CA TRP A 832 10.66 33.63 -21.04
C TRP A 832 10.57 34.95 -20.29
N ASN A 833 10.94 36.06 -20.92
CA ASN A 833 10.89 37.38 -20.32
C ASN A 833 10.05 38.34 -21.16
N ASN A 834 8.90 38.74 -20.63
CA ASN A 834 8.02 39.74 -21.23
C ASN A 834 7.61 40.77 -20.18
N LYS A 835 8.00 42.03 -20.41
CA LYS A 835 7.76 43.13 -19.47
C LYS A 835 6.27 43.46 -19.31
N GLU A 836 5.50 43.46 -20.40
CA GLU A 836 4.06 43.75 -20.34
C GLU A 836 3.35 42.70 -19.49
N PHE A 837 3.63 41.42 -19.72
CA PHE A 837 3.11 40.32 -18.92
C PHE A 837 3.45 40.48 -17.44
N ALA A 838 4.72 40.75 -17.11
CA ALA A 838 5.15 40.99 -15.73
C ALA A 838 4.39 42.15 -15.08
N ASP A 839 4.24 43.28 -15.77
CA ASP A 839 3.52 44.45 -15.26
C ASP A 839 2.02 44.15 -15.05
N LEU A 840 1.40 43.37 -15.94
CA LEU A 840 0.00 42.93 -15.81
C LEU A 840 -0.19 42.01 -14.61
N MET A 841 0.69 41.03 -14.42
CA MET A 841 0.62 40.12 -13.26
C MET A 841 0.84 40.90 -11.95
N ASN A 842 1.80 41.82 -11.91
CA ASN A 842 2.03 42.70 -10.76
C ASN A 842 0.81 43.58 -10.41
N LYS A 843 0.06 44.03 -11.40
CA LYS A 843 -1.20 44.77 -11.19
C LYS A 843 -2.31 43.84 -10.70
N ALA A 844 -2.44 42.65 -11.30
CA ALA A 844 -3.48 41.69 -10.98
C ALA A 844 -3.34 41.13 -9.55
N GLU A 845 -2.10 40.91 -9.09
CA GLU A 845 -1.77 40.51 -7.72
C GLU A 845 -2.23 41.53 -6.67
N LYS A 846 -2.21 42.82 -7.00
CA LYS A 846 -2.47 43.93 -6.07
C LYS A 846 -3.89 44.49 -6.15
N SER A 847 -4.64 44.15 -7.19
CA SER A 847 -6.01 44.63 -7.36
C SER A 847 -6.97 43.82 -6.50
N SER A 848 -7.90 44.52 -5.83
CA SER A 848 -9.04 43.91 -5.14
C SER A 848 -10.29 43.81 -6.01
N ASN A 849 -10.27 44.40 -7.22
CA ASN A 849 -11.42 44.40 -8.11
C ASN A 849 -11.45 43.13 -8.98
N PRO A 850 -12.44 42.22 -8.80
CA PRO A 850 -12.45 40.96 -9.51
C PRO A 850 -12.61 41.09 -11.04
N VAL A 851 -13.26 42.15 -11.53
CA VAL A 851 -13.43 42.41 -12.97
C VAL A 851 -12.10 42.84 -13.59
N GLU A 852 -11.39 43.74 -12.91
CA GLU A 852 -10.07 44.20 -13.35
C GLU A 852 -9.08 43.03 -13.39
N ARG A 853 -9.01 42.23 -12.32
CA ARG A 853 -8.13 41.04 -12.25
C ARG A 853 -8.38 40.08 -13.42
N LYS A 854 -9.64 39.71 -13.68
CA LYS A 854 -10.00 38.83 -14.81
C LYS A 854 -9.56 39.42 -16.16
N SER A 855 -9.72 40.73 -16.36
CA SER A 855 -9.27 41.39 -17.59
C SER A 855 -7.75 41.36 -17.75
N LEU A 856 -7.00 41.59 -16.66
CA LEU A 856 -5.53 41.53 -16.65
C LEU A 856 -5.03 40.11 -16.94
N TYR A 857 -5.63 39.09 -16.32
CA TYR A 857 -5.30 37.69 -16.60
C TYR A 857 -5.61 37.29 -18.05
N LYS A 858 -6.76 37.73 -18.60
CA LYS A 858 -7.10 37.47 -20.01
C LYS A 858 -6.09 38.09 -20.98
N ARG A 859 -5.58 39.30 -20.71
CA ARG A 859 -4.48 39.89 -21.49
C ARG A 859 -3.19 39.08 -21.35
N GLY A 860 -2.87 38.63 -20.13
CA GLY A 860 -1.71 37.77 -19.86
C GLY A 860 -1.75 36.46 -20.66
N GLU A 861 -2.88 35.75 -20.64
CA GLU A 861 -3.12 34.55 -21.45
C GLU A 861 -2.90 34.79 -22.94
N LYS A 862 -3.41 35.91 -23.47
CA LYS A 862 -3.22 36.29 -24.87
C LYS A 862 -1.75 36.52 -25.20
N ILE A 863 -1.00 37.22 -24.35
CA ILE A 863 0.44 37.41 -24.56
C ILE A 863 1.14 36.06 -24.57
N LEU A 864 0.90 35.23 -23.54
CA LEU A 864 1.58 33.95 -23.33
C LEU A 864 1.31 32.93 -24.45
N CYS A 865 0.05 32.68 -24.77
CA CYS A 865 -0.37 31.57 -25.63
C CYS A 865 -0.66 31.97 -27.09
N GLU A 866 -0.73 33.28 -27.39
CA GLU A 866 -1.07 33.78 -28.73
C GLU A 866 -0.02 34.70 -29.33
N GLU A 867 0.39 35.76 -28.61
CA GLU A 867 1.30 36.77 -29.16
C GLU A 867 2.75 36.30 -29.14
N GLU A 868 3.19 35.71 -28.03
CA GLU A 868 4.54 35.15 -27.84
C GLU A 868 4.60 33.64 -28.04
N ALA A 869 3.46 32.94 -27.93
CA ALA A 869 3.37 31.48 -28.01
C ALA A 869 4.46 30.76 -27.20
N ALA A 870 4.81 31.31 -26.02
CA ALA A 870 5.85 30.75 -25.16
C ALA A 870 5.40 29.43 -24.50
N MET A 871 4.08 29.24 -24.42
CA MET A 871 3.44 28.00 -24.01
C MET A 871 2.54 27.46 -25.12
N VAL A 872 2.48 26.14 -25.25
CA VAL A 872 1.60 25.39 -26.15
C VAL A 872 0.65 24.53 -25.31
N PRO A 873 -0.48 25.07 -24.85
CA PRO A 873 -1.50 24.28 -24.17
C PRO A 873 -2.03 23.18 -25.09
N ILE A 874 -2.28 21.98 -24.56
CA ILE A 874 -2.82 20.84 -25.32
C ILE A 874 -4.24 20.52 -24.83
N TYR A 875 -4.39 20.22 -23.54
CA TYR A 875 -5.71 19.95 -22.94
C TYR A 875 -5.77 20.31 -21.45
N PHE A 876 -6.97 20.65 -20.98
CA PHE A 876 -7.31 20.70 -19.56
C PHE A 876 -7.69 19.30 -19.09
N GLU A 877 -7.09 18.85 -17.98
CA GLU A 877 -7.37 17.53 -17.43
C GLU A 877 -8.79 17.45 -16.86
N THR A 878 -9.34 16.23 -16.83
CA THR A 878 -10.58 15.91 -16.11
C THR A 878 -10.32 14.75 -15.18
N ALA A 879 -10.86 14.82 -13.96
CA ALA A 879 -10.74 13.75 -12.99
C ALA A 879 -11.71 12.63 -13.37
N HIS A 880 -11.16 11.46 -13.65
CA HIS A 880 -11.91 10.22 -13.85
C HIS A 880 -11.93 9.45 -12.57
N CYS A 881 -13.10 9.12 -12.02
CA CYS A 881 -13.19 8.44 -10.75
C CYS A 881 -14.08 7.20 -10.86
N LEU A 882 -13.67 6.13 -10.19
CA LEU A 882 -14.47 4.96 -9.88
C LEU A 882 -14.63 4.90 -8.35
N VAL A 883 -15.87 4.91 -7.86
CA VAL A 883 -16.17 4.96 -6.42
C VAL A 883 -17.22 3.91 -6.08
N LYS A 884 -16.89 3.03 -5.13
CA LYS A 884 -17.80 1.95 -4.74
C LYS A 884 -19.09 2.54 -4.15
N PRO A 885 -20.27 1.98 -4.44
CA PRO A 885 -21.55 2.52 -3.98
C PRO A 885 -21.67 2.67 -2.46
N ARG A 886 -20.89 1.87 -1.71
CA ARG A 886 -20.84 1.92 -0.25
C ARG A 886 -20.27 3.24 0.28
N VAL A 887 -19.43 3.95 -0.49
CA VAL A 887 -18.85 5.23 -0.06
C VAL A 887 -19.83 6.35 -0.37
N LYS A 888 -20.36 6.98 0.68
CA LYS A 888 -21.34 8.06 0.59
C LYS A 888 -20.73 9.40 0.95
N ASN A 889 -21.38 10.46 0.45
CA ASN A 889 -20.94 11.85 0.54
C ASN A 889 -19.54 12.09 -0.05
N TRP A 890 -19.09 11.19 -0.92
CA TRP A 890 -17.85 11.33 -1.65
C TRP A 890 -17.96 12.49 -2.66
N TYR A 891 -16.87 13.24 -2.80
CA TYR A 891 -16.67 14.24 -3.82
C TYR A 891 -15.18 14.37 -4.12
N GLN A 892 -14.87 14.87 -5.32
CA GLN A 892 -13.50 15.14 -5.75
C GLN A 892 -13.16 16.61 -5.49
N MET A 893 -12.21 16.86 -4.61
CA MET A 893 -11.54 18.15 -4.53
C MET A 893 -10.62 18.31 -5.75
N ALA A 894 -10.78 19.43 -6.48
CA ALA A 894 -9.95 19.77 -7.63
C ALA A 894 -8.57 20.35 -7.24
N ILE A 895 -8.40 20.70 -5.96
CA ILE A 895 -7.22 21.32 -5.34
C ILE A 895 -7.03 20.78 -3.92
N GLY A 896 -5.78 20.74 -3.43
CA GLY A 896 -5.46 20.24 -2.10
C GLY A 896 -5.81 18.75 -1.89
N GLY A 897 -5.89 18.34 -0.62
CA GLY A 897 -6.30 16.99 -0.24
C GLY A 897 -7.83 16.85 -0.07
N GLN A 898 -8.31 15.61 -0.11
CA GLN A 898 -9.72 15.27 0.06
C GLN A 898 -10.17 15.45 1.52
N ARG A 899 -11.48 15.58 1.74
CA ARG A 899 -12.08 15.67 3.07
C ARG A 899 -12.77 14.37 3.46
N ILE A 900 -11.98 13.34 3.73
CA ILE A 900 -12.48 11.99 4.05
C ILE A 900 -13.30 11.98 5.34
N CYS A 901 -13.05 12.94 6.25
CA CYS A 901 -13.85 13.11 7.47
C CYS A 901 -15.35 13.33 7.22
N ASP A 902 -15.73 13.83 6.04
CA ASP A 902 -17.12 14.08 5.67
C ASP A 902 -17.78 12.85 5.01
N TRP A 903 -16.99 11.80 4.71
CA TRP A 903 -17.46 10.58 4.04
C TRP A 903 -17.90 9.51 5.04
N TYR A 904 -18.73 8.57 4.57
CA TYR A 904 -19.17 7.44 5.41
C TYR A 904 -19.55 6.22 4.57
N PHE A 905 -19.62 5.05 5.23
CA PHE A 905 -20.16 3.84 4.61
C PHE A 905 -21.67 3.74 4.80
N GLU A 906 -22.40 3.38 3.75
CA GLU A 906 -23.80 2.96 3.84
C GLU A 906 -23.90 1.71 4.72
N LYS A 907 -24.86 1.72 5.65
CA LYS A 907 -25.06 0.66 6.64
C LYS A 907 -25.76 -0.56 6.05
#